data_AF-A0A183MS45-F1
#
_entry.id   AF-A0A183MS45-F1
#
_cell.length_a   1.000
_cell.length_b   1.000
_cell.length_c   1.000
_cell.angle_alpha   90.00
_cell.angle_beta   90.00
_cell.angle_gamma   90.00
#
_symmetry.space_group_name_H-M   'P 1'
#
loop_
_entity.id
_entity.type
_entity.pdbx_description
1 polymer ?
#
loop_
_entity_poly.entity_id
_entity_poly.type
_entity_poly.pdbx_seq_one_letter_code
_entity_poly.pdbx_strand_id
1 'polypeptide(L)'
;MPLLTTKATIYLGTWNVRTMWDTGRAFQIAAEMRRYNLEVLGISETHWTQVGQQRLTSGELLLYSGNEEENAPHTQGVALMLSKQAQNALIGWESHGPRIIKASFKTKKEGISMKIIQCYAPTNDYNEDVKDQFYNRLQSIIEKCQTKDLTILMGDFNAKVGTDNTGYEDIMGRHGLGERKENGERFTNLCAFNKLVIGGTILSHKRIHKTTWTSPDHTTQNQINHICINKTFRRTIEDVRTKRGANIASDHHLLVAKMKLKLKKHWTMGRTISQKFNTAFLQDTNKLNKFKIVLSNKFQAFHDLLNGKRTTVESNWKGIKQAITSTCHEVLGHKKHHHKEWITVDTLNKTQERGNKKAAINTSRKRPEKAKAQAEYTEVNKLVEKSIRTDKCKNVEDLATTAEKAAREGNMRQLYDITKKISGNRRKPERPVKSKEGEVITNIEEQRNRWVEHFNELLNRPAPLDPPNIEAAPTDLPINFGQSTIEEISMAIRQIKSSKAAGPDNIPAEALKANCTDQTATLWIIVEQSIEWNSSLYINFSDYEKAFDSVDRTTLWKLLRHYGVPQKIVNTIQDSYDGLHCKIVHGGQLTKSFEVKTGVRQGCLLSPFVFLLVIDWIMKTSTSEGKHGIQWKSRTQLDDLDFADDLALLSQTQQQMLEKTNSVAATSAAVGLNIHKGKSKVLRYNTECTGPITIDGKDLEDVKTFTYLGSIIDEHGGSDADVKARIGKARAAYLQLRNVWNSKQLPTNIKNLIIEMDRYEKLTRIGEGAYGVVFKCRHRDTGDIVAIKKFTDSEEDPVIHRIAMREIRTLKNRISYP
;
A
#
# COMPACT_ATOMS: atom_id res chain seq x y z
N MET A 1 15.19 14.92 4.19
CA MET A 1 16.66 15.09 4.10
C MET A 1 16.97 15.96 2.88
N PRO A 2 18.00 16.82 2.89
CA PRO A 2 18.32 17.63 1.71
C PRO A 2 18.98 16.81 0.60
N LEU A 3 18.59 17.04 -0.66
CA LEU A 3 19.13 16.33 -1.81
C LEU A 3 20.57 16.77 -2.10
N LEU A 4 20.77 18.09 -2.20
CA LEU A 4 22.04 18.68 -2.56
C LEU A 4 22.70 19.31 -1.31
N THR A 5 23.97 18.95 -1.05
CA THR A 5 24.72 19.40 0.13
C THR A 5 26.11 19.91 -0.24
N THR A 6 26.75 20.65 0.68
CA THR A 6 28.12 21.16 0.47
C THR A 6 29.23 20.13 0.59
N LYS A 7 28.92 18.94 1.12
CA LYS A 7 29.90 17.87 1.36
C LYS A 7 29.80 16.76 0.31
N ALA A 8 28.59 16.36 -0.04
CA ALA A 8 28.34 15.26 -0.95
C ALA A 8 28.22 15.74 -2.41
N THR A 9 28.87 15.00 -3.30
CA THR A 9 28.63 15.10 -4.74
C THR A 9 27.36 14.32 -5.07
N ILE A 10 26.49 14.91 -5.87
CA ILE A 10 25.32 14.23 -6.46
C ILE A 10 25.53 14.07 -7.96
N TYR A 11 24.87 13.07 -8.54
CA TYR A 11 24.81 12.88 -9.97
C TYR A 11 23.37 13.01 -10.44
N LEU A 12 23.17 13.84 -11.47
CA LEU A 12 21.89 13.98 -12.17
C LEU A 12 22.07 13.48 -13.59
N GLY A 13 21.05 12.81 -14.13
CA GLY A 13 21.09 12.33 -15.51
C GLY A 13 19.86 12.74 -16.30
N THR A 14 20.01 12.79 -17.62
CA THR A 14 18.89 12.80 -18.57
C THR A 14 19.11 11.71 -19.63
N TRP A 15 18.04 11.01 -20.01
CA TRP A 15 18.08 9.94 -20.99
C TRP A 15 16.79 9.86 -21.78
N ASN A 16 16.89 9.96 -23.11
CA ASN A 16 15.81 9.57 -24.00
C ASN A 16 15.81 8.03 -24.18
N VAL A 17 14.69 7.39 -23.85
CA VAL A 17 14.60 5.92 -23.75
C VAL A 17 13.74 5.29 -24.84
N ARG A 18 13.19 6.10 -25.76
CA ARG A 18 12.25 5.76 -26.85
C ARG A 18 10.89 5.22 -26.43
N THR A 19 10.85 4.33 -25.44
CA THR A 19 9.61 3.81 -24.87
C THR A 19 9.85 3.20 -23.50
N MET A 20 8.97 3.53 -22.55
CA MET A 20 8.89 2.87 -21.24
C MET A 20 7.84 1.75 -21.22
N TRP A 21 7.16 1.49 -22.33
CA TRP A 21 6.09 0.50 -22.43
C TRP A 21 6.60 -0.95 -22.36
N ASP A 22 7.83 -1.18 -22.82
CA ASP A 22 8.44 -2.52 -22.84
C ASP A 22 8.58 -3.12 -21.43
N THR A 23 8.17 -4.37 -21.29
CA THR A 23 8.21 -5.08 -20.00
C THR A 23 9.66 -5.20 -19.51
N GLY A 24 9.94 -4.63 -18.33
CA GLY A 24 11.28 -4.65 -17.71
C GLY A 24 12.14 -3.42 -18.01
N ARG A 25 11.73 -2.53 -18.91
CA ARG A 25 12.48 -1.31 -19.26
C ARG A 25 12.71 -0.40 -18.05
N ALA A 26 11.66 -0.14 -17.27
CA ALA A 26 11.76 0.66 -16.06
C ALA A 26 12.77 0.08 -15.05
N PHE A 27 12.90 -1.25 -14.97
CA PHE A 27 13.88 -1.91 -14.11
C PHE A 27 15.31 -1.79 -14.64
N GLN A 28 15.51 -1.91 -15.96
CA GLN A 28 16.82 -1.70 -16.59
C GLN A 28 17.31 -0.27 -16.36
N ILE A 29 16.41 0.71 -16.52
CA ILE A 29 16.72 2.13 -16.27
C ILE A 29 17.02 2.35 -14.79
N ALA A 30 16.25 1.77 -13.87
CA ALA A 30 16.54 1.84 -12.44
C ALA A 30 17.88 1.19 -12.08
N ALA A 31 18.26 0.08 -12.74
CA ALA A 31 19.55 -0.56 -12.54
C ALA A 31 20.72 0.33 -13.02
N GLU A 32 20.59 0.97 -14.19
CA GLU A 32 21.58 1.93 -14.68
C GLU A 32 21.65 3.19 -13.79
N MET A 33 20.50 3.66 -13.30
CA MET A 33 20.41 4.76 -12.34
C MET A 33 21.23 4.45 -11.09
N ARG A 34 21.10 3.23 -10.53
CA ARG A 34 21.92 2.77 -9.39
C ARG A 34 23.38 2.59 -9.75
N ARG A 35 23.69 2.00 -10.90
CA ARG A 35 25.07 1.76 -11.37
C ARG A 35 25.88 3.06 -11.48
N TYR A 36 25.24 4.15 -11.92
CA TYR A 36 25.86 5.47 -12.03
C TYR A 36 25.64 6.37 -10.82
N ASN A 37 25.06 5.86 -9.71
CA ASN A 37 24.74 6.60 -8.50
C ASN A 37 23.97 7.90 -8.78
N LEU A 38 22.99 7.84 -9.69
CA LEU A 38 22.15 8.98 -10.02
C LEU A 38 21.10 9.18 -8.93
N GLU A 39 20.94 10.42 -8.48
CA GLU A 39 19.93 10.81 -7.51
C GLU A 39 18.59 11.12 -8.19
N VAL A 40 18.66 11.79 -9.34
CA VAL A 40 17.52 12.08 -10.21
C VAL A 40 17.91 11.76 -11.65
N LEU A 41 17.04 11.04 -12.33
CA LEU A 41 17.16 10.73 -13.74
C LEU A 41 15.92 11.25 -14.48
N GLY A 42 16.12 12.22 -15.36
CA GLY A 42 15.12 12.65 -16.33
C GLY A 42 15.03 11.68 -17.49
N ILE A 43 13.81 11.37 -17.88
CA ILE A 43 13.48 10.41 -18.93
C ILE A 43 12.63 11.13 -19.96
N SER A 44 12.99 10.98 -21.23
CA SER A 44 12.23 11.47 -22.39
C SER A 44 11.77 10.31 -23.26
N GLU A 45 10.68 10.50 -24.00
CA GLU A 45 9.99 9.47 -24.80
C GLU A 45 9.53 8.29 -23.94
N THR A 46 8.77 8.57 -22.88
CA THR A 46 8.19 7.51 -22.04
C THR A 46 7.07 6.76 -22.75
N HIS A 47 6.31 7.43 -23.62
CA HIS A 47 5.12 6.93 -24.33
C HIS A 47 4.00 6.45 -23.38
N TRP A 48 4.06 6.92 -22.13
CA TRP A 48 3.00 6.70 -21.15
C TRP A 48 1.94 7.78 -21.30
N THR A 49 0.68 7.42 -21.06
CA THR A 49 -0.45 8.34 -20.99
C THR A 49 -0.68 8.77 -19.55
N GLN A 50 -1.43 9.86 -19.38
CA GLN A 50 -1.81 10.47 -18.11
C GLN A 50 -0.64 11.07 -17.32
N VAL A 51 -1.00 11.77 -16.24
CA VAL A 51 -0.07 12.38 -15.30
C VAL A 51 -0.16 11.61 -13.99
N GLY A 52 0.97 11.23 -13.40
CA GLY A 52 0.94 10.46 -12.17
C GLY A 52 2.30 10.16 -11.55
N GLN A 53 2.25 9.39 -10.46
CA GLN A 53 3.42 8.88 -9.78
C GLN A 53 3.31 7.36 -9.56
N GLN A 54 4.43 6.66 -9.73
CA GLN A 54 4.51 5.22 -9.52
C GLN A 54 5.79 4.85 -8.77
N ARG A 55 5.66 4.09 -7.69
CA ARG A 55 6.82 3.50 -7.00
C ARG A 55 7.15 2.14 -7.60
N LEU A 56 8.39 1.97 -8.06
CA LEU A 56 8.91 0.69 -8.55
C LEU A 56 9.14 -0.28 -7.38
N THR A 57 9.10 -1.59 -7.64
CA THR A 57 9.39 -2.60 -6.61
C THR A 57 10.84 -2.54 -6.11
N SER A 58 11.75 -1.98 -6.92
CA SER A 58 13.13 -1.70 -6.55
C SER A 58 13.29 -0.51 -5.58
N GLY A 59 12.24 0.31 -5.38
CA GLY A 59 12.20 1.38 -4.37
C GLY A 59 12.30 2.80 -4.91
N GLU A 60 12.63 2.98 -6.19
CA GLU A 60 12.62 4.28 -6.87
C GLU A 60 11.19 4.79 -7.10
N LEU A 61 11.01 6.10 -7.09
CA LEU A 61 9.74 6.78 -7.39
C LEU A 61 9.84 7.39 -8.79
N LEU A 62 8.87 7.10 -9.63
CA LEU A 62 8.76 7.64 -10.98
C LEU A 62 7.61 8.65 -11.02
N LEU A 63 7.92 9.90 -11.35
CA LEU A 63 6.94 10.95 -11.65
C LEU A 63 6.84 11.04 -13.17
N TYR A 64 5.65 10.96 -13.75
CA TYR A 64 5.50 10.97 -15.21
C TYR A 64 4.39 11.92 -15.65
N SER A 65 4.60 12.46 -16.85
CA SER A 65 3.64 13.28 -17.57
C SER A 65 3.52 12.79 -19.01
N GLY A 66 2.30 12.46 -19.40
CA GLY A 66 1.91 12.01 -20.74
C GLY A 66 0.66 12.72 -21.23
N ASN A 67 0.13 12.27 -22.38
CA ASN A 67 -1.14 12.80 -22.91
C ASN A 67 -2.30 12.45 -21.97
N GLU A 68 -3.15 13.43 -21.66
CA GLU A 68 -4.26 13.26 -20.70
C GLU A 68 -5.45 12.49 -21.28
N GLU A 69 -5.64 12.50 -22.60
CA GLU A 69 -6.70 11.76 -23.28
C GLU A 69 -6.45 10.25 -23.26
N GLU A 70 -7.47 9.48 -22.88
CA GLU A 70 -7.40 8.02 -22.68
C GLU A 70 -7.07 7.25 -23.97
N ASN A 71 -7.40 7.82 -25.14
CA ASN A 71 -7.19 7.24 -26.47
C ASN A 71 -6.10 7.96 -27.30
N ALA A 72 -5.35 8.89 -26.72
CA ALA A 72 -4.29 9.57 -27.46
C ALA A 72 -3.19 8.58 -27.87
N PRO A 73 -2.59 8.76 -29.06
CA PRO A 73 -1.49 7.91 -29.51
C PRO A 73 -0.33 7.95 -28.51
N HIS A 74 0.20 6.77 -28.17
CA HIS A 74 1.34 6.55 -27.26
C HIS A 74 2.63 7.15 -27.83
N THR A 75 2.69 8.47 -27.83
CA THR A 75 3.74 9.30 -28.41
C THR A 75 4.13 10.34 -27.37
N GLN A 76 5.40 10.76 -27.37
CA GLN A 76 5.91 11.75 -26.41
C GLN A 76 5.90 11.24 -24.95
N GLY A 77 5.97 12.13 -23.98
CA GLY A 77 5.97 11.78 -22.56
C GLY A 77 7.33 11.99 -21.92
N VAL A 78 7.30 12.55 -20.71
CA VAL A 78 8.48 12.83 -19.90
C VAL A 78 8.29 12.27 -18.49
N ALA A 79 9.39 11.87 -17.85
CA ALA A 79 9.37 11.42 -16.47
C ALA A 79 10.62 11.82 -15.70
N LEU A 80 10.50 11.81 -14.37
CA LEU A 80 11.59 11.94 -13.42
C LEU A 80 11.61 10.69 -12.53
N MET A 81 12.69 9.91 -12.61
CA MET A 81 12.96 8.80 -11.71
C MET A 81 13.83 9.28 -10.54
N LEU A 82 13.38 9.01 -9.32
CA LEU A 82 13.93 9.53 -8.07
C LEU A 82 14.46 8.41 -7.17
N SER A 83 15.71 8.56 -6.74
CA SER A 83 16.30 7.73 -5.69
C SER A 83 15.53 7.88 -4.38
N LYS A 84 15.77 6.99 -3.41
CA LYS A 84 15.18 7.13 -2.07
C LYS A 84 15.58 8.44 -1.39
N GLN A 85 16.78 8.95 -1.64
CA GLN A 85 17.24 10.22 -1.09
C GLN A 85 16.54 11.40 -1.76
N ALA A 86 16.40 11.39 -3.08
CA ALA A 86 15.64 12.40 -3.83
C ALA A 86 14.16 12.43 -3.44
N GLN A 87 13.54 11.26 -3.22
CA GLN A 87 12.17 11.15 -2.70
C GLN A 87 12.00 11.87 -1.36
N ASN A 88 12.93 11.67 -0.42
CA ASN A 88 12.89 12.30 0.90
C ASN A 88 13.17 13.81 0.88
N ALA A 89 13.63 14.34 -0.27
CA ALA A 89 13.92 15.74 -0.48
C ALA A 89 12.88 16.44 -1.35
N LEU A 90 11.98 15.71 -2.01
CA LEU A 90 10.95 16.26 -2.90
C LEU A 90 10.02 17.20 -2.11
N ILE A 91 9.87 18.44 -2.60
CA ILE A 91 8.94 19.46 -2.10
C ILE A 91 7.60 19.36 -2.84
N GLY A 92 7.64 19.07 -4.14
CA GLY A 92 6.47 19.02 -5.00
C GLY A 92 6.89 18.91 -6.46
N TRP A 93 5.94 18.59 -7.34
CA TRP A 93 6.17 18.49 -8.78
C TRP A 93 4.93 18.94 -9.54
N GLU A 94 5.15 19.40 -10.76
CA GLU A 94 4.14 19.96 -11.66
C GLU A 94 4.32 19.32 -13.04
N SER A 95 3.21 18.91 -13.64
CA SER A 95 3.15 18.59 -15.06
C SER A 95 2.82 19.85 -15.85
N HIS A 96 3.53 20.05 -16.97
CA HIS A 96 3.27 21.11 -17.92
C HIS A 96 3.07 20.51 -19.32
N GLY A 97 2.17 19.53 -19.40
CA GLY A 97 1.87 18.76 -20.61
C GLY A 97 2.83 17.60 -20.85
N PRO A 98 2.71 16.87 -21.98
CA PRO A 98 3.43 15.63 -22.23
C PRO A 98 4.95 15.80 -22.44
N ARG A 99 5.43 17.05 -22.59
CA ARG A 99 6.81 17.37 -22.95
C ARG A 99 7.61 18.05 -21.85
N ILE A 100 6.97 18.49 -20.77
CA ILE A 100 7.64 19.23 -19.69
C ILE A 100 7.12 18.74 -18.33
N ILE A 101 8.06 18.35 -17.46
CA ILE A 101 7.78 18.05 -16.05
C ILE A 101 8.78 18.78 -15.16
N LYS A 102 8.29 19.40 -14.10
CA LYS A 102 9.08 20.18 -13.15
C LYS A 102 8.97 19.56 -11.77
N ALA A 103 10.09 19.40 -11.06
CA ALA A 103 10.12 18.96 -9.68
C ALA A 103 11.02 19.87 -8.83
N SER A 104 10.57 20.15 -7.60
CA SER A 104 11.27 21.00 -6.64
C SER A 104 11.78 20.15 -5.48
N PHE A 105 13.02 20.38 -5.05
CA PHE A 105 13.72 19.61 -4.02
C PHE A 105 14.32 20.51 -2.94
N LYS A 106 14.29 20.05 -1.69
CA LYS A 106 14.95 20.69 -0.55
C LYS A 106 16.46 20.58 -0.70
N THR A 107 17.15 21.71 -0.62
CA THR A 107 18.60 21.73 -0.48
C THR A 107 18.98 21.80 1.01
N LYS A 108 20.27 21.64 1.32
CA LYS A 108 20.74 21.77 2.70
C LYS A 108 20.60 23.19 3.25
N LYS A 109 20.58 24.21 2.38
CA LYS A 109 20.44 25.60 2.79
C LYS A 109 18.96 25.96 2.79
N GLU A 110 18.46 26.26 3.98
CA GLU A 110 17.10 26.76 4.17
C GLU A 110 16.89 28.04 3.33
N GLY A 111 15.73 28.13 2.67
CA GLY A 111 15.41 29.24 1.75
C GLY A 111 15.96 29.12 0.32
N ILE A 112 16.74 28.09 -0.01
CA ILE A 112 17.14 27.76 -1.40
C ILE A 112 16.59 26.39 -1.77
N SER A 113 15.71 26.35 -2.78
CA SER A 113 15.23 25.11 -3.38
C SER A 113 15.99 24.78 -4.66
N MET A 114 16.01 23.50 -5.02
CA MET A 114 16.56 23.02 -6.28
C MET A 114 15.40 22.61 -7.18
N LYS A 115 15.25 23.27 -8.33
CA LYS A 115 14.20 23.02 -9.31
C LYS A 115 14.81 22.30 -10.51
N ILE A 116 14.26 21.15 -10.85
CA ILE A 116 14.64 20.39 -12.04
C ILE A 116 13.48 20.45 -13.02
N ILE A 117 13.75 20.89 -14.24
CA ILE A 117 12.81 20.90 -15.36
C ILE A 117 13.34 19.90 -16.38
N GLN A 118 12.59 18.80 -16.59
CA GLN A 118 12.87 17.81 -17.62
C GLN A 118 12.02 18.10 -18.85
N CYS A 119 12.68 18.15 -20.01
CA CYS A 119 12.06 18.53 -21.28
C CYS A 119 12.25 17.49 -22.40
N TYR A 120 11.28 17.45 -23.30
CA TYR A 120 11.35 16.79 -24.60
C TYR A 120 10.85 17.73 -25.70
N ALA A 121 11.76 18.48 -26.33
CA ALA A 121 11.41 19.49 -27.32
C ALA A 121 10.94 18.87 -28.65
N PRO A 122 10.08 19.54 -29.42
CA PRO A 122 9.75 19.13 -30.79
C PRO A 122 10.98 18.99 -31.69
N THR A 123 10.95 18.07 -32.66
CA THR A 123 12.03 17.94 -33.66
C THR A 123 11.98 19.11 -34.66
N ASN A 124 13.02 19.28 -35.47
CA ASN A 124 13.08 20.35 -36.48
C ASN A 124 11.93 20.27 -37.50
N ASP A 125 11.41 19.07 -37.76
CA ASP A 125 10.39 18.82 -38.79
C ASP A 125 8.95 19.15 -38.33
N TYR A 126 8.78 19.59 -37.07
CA TYR A 126 7.49 20.08 -36.58
C TYR A 126 7.20 21.49 -37.11
N ASN A 127 5.91 21.85 -37.15
CA ASN A 127 5.48 23.21 -37.46
C ASN A 127 6.04 24.23 -36.44
N GLU A 128 6.38 25.44 -36.92
CA GLU A 128 6.92 26.55 -36.13
C GLU A 128 6.01 26.90 -34.95
N ASP A 129 4.68 26.91 -35.16
CA ASP A 129 3.72 27.21 -34.09
C ASP A 129 3.86 26.27 -32.88
N VAL A 130 4.15 24.98 -33.12
CA VAL A 130 4.31 23.98 -32.05
C VAL A 130 5.63 24.18 -31.33
N LYS A 131 6.69 24.59 -32.04
CA LYS A 131 7.99 24.95 -31.45
C LYS A 131 7.83 26.20 -30.58
N ASP A 132 7.16 27.23 -31.08
CA ASP A 132 6.93 28.49 -30.38
C ASP A 132 6.08 28.29 -29.12
N GLN A 133 4.98 27.54 -29.21
CA GLN A 133 4.18 27.18 -28.04
C GLN A 133 5.01 26.45 -26.97
N PHE A 134 5.87 25.51 -27.37
CA PHE A 134 6.74 24.80 -26.45
C PHE A 134 7.75 25.75 -25.76
N TYR A 135 8.47 26.57 -26.53
CA TYR A 135 9.46 27.49 -25.99
C TYR A 135 8.84 28.61 -25.14
N ASN A 136 7.68 29.15 -25.52
CA ASN A 136 6.93 30.13 -24.74
C ASN A 136 6.43 29.54 -23.40
N ARG A 137 5.93 28.30 -23.42
CA ARG A 137 5.54 27.61 -22.19
C ARG A 137 6.75 27.36 -21.29
N LEU A 138 7.87 26.91 -21.87
CA LEU A 138 9.10 26.69 -21.13
C LEU A 138 9.64 28.00 -20.52
N GLN A 139 9.59 29.10 -21.26
CA GLN A 139 9.95 30.44 -20.81
C GLN A 139 9.14 30.85 -19.57
N SER A 140 7.81 30.73 -19.63
CA SER A 140 6.92 31.03 -18.50
C SER A 140 7.24 30.21 -17.25
N ILE A 141 7.61 28.93 -17.41
CA ILE A 141 7.99 28.05 -16.29
C ILE A 141 9.31 28.51 -15.67
N ILE A 142 10.28 28.92 -16.49
CA ILE A 142 11.58 29.41 -16.02
C ILE A 142 11.43 30.75 -15.30
N GLU A 143 10.58 31.66 -15.79
CA GLU A 143 10.29 32.96 -15.15
C GLU A 143 9.64 32.81 -13.77
N LYS A 144 8.76 31.81 -13.62
CA LYS A 144 8.17 31.44 -12.32
C LYS A 144 9.22 30.88 -11.34
N CYS A 145 10.44 30.56 -11.78
CA CYS A 145 11.50 30.10 -10.89
C CYS A 145 12.23 31.30 -10.28
N GLN A 146 12.13 31.46 -8.95
CA GLN A 146 12.84 32.50 -8.21
C GLN A 146 14.35 32.48 -8.49
N THR A 147 14.94 33.65 -8.72
CA THR A 147 16.37 33.83 -9.06
C THR A 147 17.35 33.34 -7.99
N LYS A 148 16.90 33.28 -6.73
CA LYS A 148 17.68 32.73 -5.59
C LYS A 148 17.75 31.21 -5.57
N ASP A 149 16.82 30.52 -6.26
CA ASP A 149 16.76 29.06 -6.32
C ASP A 149 17.76 28.51 -7.34
N LEU A 150 18.20 27.27 -7.13
CA LEU A 150 19.03 26.56 -8.08
C LEU A 150 18.11 25.94 -9.15
N THR A 151 18.22 26.38 -10.40
CA THR A 151 17.38 25.90 -11.50
C THR A 151 18.22 25.08 -12.47
N ILE A 152 17.78 23.85 -12.72
CA ILE A 152 18.38 22.91 -13.66
C ILE A 152 17.38 22.64 -14.76
N LEU A 153 17.77 22.97 -15.98
CA LEU A 153 17.02 22.66 -17.18
C LEU A 153 17.73 21.50 -17.89
N MET A 154 17.09 20.35 -18.01
CA MET A 154 17.68 19.16 -18.62
C MET A 154 16.69 18.43 -19.51
N GLY A 155 17.20 17.65 -20.46
CA GLY A 155 16.33 16.95 -21.38
C GLY A 155 16.92 16.73 -22.74
N ASP A 156 16.04 16.30 -23.63
CA ASP A 156 16.32 16.22 -25.06
C ASP A 156 15.66 17.42 -25.75
N PHE A 157 16.50 18.34 -26.22
CA PHE A 157 16.04 19.59 -26.82
C PHE A 157 16.03 19.53 -28.34
N ASN A 158 16.45 18.41 -28.94
CA ASN A 158 16.60 18.31 -30.39
C ASN A 158 17.43 19.47 -30.99
N ALA A 159 18.32 20.06 -30.19
CA ALA A 159 18.99 21.32 -30.47
C ALA A 159 20.50 21.14 -30.55
N LYS A 160 21.11 21.51 -31.68
CA LYS A 160 22.58 21.53 -31.86
C LYS A 160 23.08 22.95 -31.61
N VAL A 161 23.85 23.16 -30.55
CA VAL A 161 24.33 24.49 -30.14
C VAL A 161 25.65 24.90 -30.80
N GLY A 162 26.47 23.91 -31.17
CA GLY A 162 27.76 24.09 -31.83
C GLY A 162 28.88 24.66 -30.98
N THR A 163 29.97 25.09 -31.63
CA THR A 163 31.19 25.61 -30.99
C THR A 163 31.29 27.12 -30.98
N ASP A 164 30.60 27.81 -31.89
CA ASP A 164 30.57 29.26 -31.92
C ASP A 164 29.81 29.78 -30.68
N ASN A 165 30.47 30.61 -29.89
CA ASN A 165 29.92 31.19 -28.67
C ASN A 165 29.91 32.72 -28.70
N THR A 166 30.11 33.32 -29.87
CA THR A 166 30.12 34.78 -30.07
C THR A 166 28.77 35.37 -29.64
N GLY A 167 28.77 36.28 -28.67
CA GLY A 167 27.57 36.88 -28.08
C GLY A 167 26.87 36.00 -27.01
N TYR A 168 27.39 34.81 -26.74
CA TYR A 168 26.87 33.83 -25.77
C TYR A 168 27.95 33.38 -24.77
N GLU A 169 29.04 34.12 -24.63
CA GLU A 169 30.24 33.74 -23.86
C GLU A 169 29.91 33.50 -22.38
N ASP A 170 28.88 34.18 -21.89
CA ASP A 170 28.39 34.10 -20.52
C ASP A 170 27.63 32.80 -20.20
N ILE A 171 27.08 32.13 -21.23
CA ILE A 171 26.20 30.97 -21.08
C ILE A 171 26.72 29.70 -21.76
N MET A 172 27.58 29.80 -22.77
CA MET A 172 28.15 28.63 -23.44
C MET A 172 29.65 28.76 -23.67
N GLY A 173 30.34 27.62 -23.58
CA GLY A 173 31.75 27.52 -23.94
C GLY A 173 31.95 27.07 -25.39
N ARG A 174 33.21 27.00 -25.81
CA ARG A 174 33.61 26.66 -27.19
C ARG A 174 33.68 25.15 -27.48
N HIS A 175 33.12 24.33 -26.60
CA HIS A 175 33.32 22.88 -26.64
C HIS A 175 32.08 22.07 -27.06
N GLY A 176 31.02 22.69 -27.59
CA GLY A 176 29.88 21.98 -28.17
C GLY A 176 30.25 21.17 -29.43
N LEU A 177 29.31 20.36 -29.92
CA LEU A 177 29.50 19.49 -31.10
C LEU A 177 28.54 19.87 -32.23
N GLY A 178 29.08 19.95 -33.45
CA GLY A 178 28.32 20.21 -34.69
C GLY A 178 28.15 21.69 -34.99
N GLU A 179 27.42 21.99 -36.06
CA GLU A 179 27.03 23.36 -36.42
C GLU A 179 25.68 23.72 -35.81
N ARG A 180 25.52 24.99 -35.46
CA ARG A 180 24.28 25.50 -34.88
C ARG A 180 23.18 25.47 -35.95
N LYS A 181 22.03 24.92 -35.59
CA LYS A 181 20.81 24.92 -36.44
C LYS A 181 19.73 25.79 -35.79
N GLU A 182 18.62 25.97 -36.47
CA GLU A 182 17.46 26.77 -36.01
C GLU A 182 16.99 26.41 -34.57
N ASN A 183 16.69 25.13 -34.27
CA ASN A 183 16.40 24.70 -32.89
C ASN A 183 17.56 24.97 -31.91
N GLY A 184 18.79 24.93 -32.41
CA GLY A 184 19.99 25.32 -31.67
C GLY A 184 19.97 26.78 -31.27
N GLU A 185 19.63 27.67 -32.21
CA GLU A 185 19.51 29.11 -32.00
C GLU A 185 18.39 29.46 -31.01
N ARG A 186 17.19 28.89 -31.20
CA ARG A 186 16.05 29.03 -30.27
C ARG A 186 16.44 28.63 -28.85
N PHE A 187 17.12 27.49 -28.70
CA PHE A 187 17.60 27.01 -27.41
C PHE A 187 18.70 27.90 -26.82
N THR A 188 19.68 28.35 -27.61
CA THR A 188 20.73 29.26 -27.11
C THR A 188 20.15 30.61 -26.68
N ASN A 189 19.16 31.13 -27.42
CA ASN A 189 18.50 32.40 -27.11
C ASN A 189 17.72 32.30 -25.79
N LEU A 190 16.97 31.20 -25.60
CA LEU A 190 16.30 30.89 -24.34
C LEU A 190 17.31 30.85 -23.18
N CYS A 191 18.44 30.16 -23.36
CA CYS A 191 19.47 30.08 -22.34
C CYS A 191 20.10 31.45 -22.04
N ALA A 192 20.32 32.28 -23.06
CA ALA A 192 20.92 33.61 -22.92
C ALA A 192 19.99 34.53 -22.12
N PHE A 193 18.72 34.58 -22.50
CA PHE A 193 17.70 35.42 -21.87
C PHE A 193 17.54 35.09 -20.38
N ASN A 194 17.53 33.80 -20.03
CA ASN A 194 17.35 33.34 -18.65
C ASN A 194 18.65 33.14 -17.87
N LYS A 195 19.81 33.52 -18.44
CA LYS A 195 21.13 33.34 -17.84
C LYS A 195 21.38 31.87 -17.42
N LEU A 196 21.00 30.92 -18.26
CA LEU A 196 21.22 29.49 -18.08
C LEU A 196 22.49 29.07 -18.82
N VAL A 197 23.45 28.51 -18.09
CA VAL A 197 24.72 28.05 -18.62
C VAL A 197 24.61 26.61 -19.11
N ILE A 198 25.00 26.34 -20.36
CA ILE A 198 24.92 25.03 -21.02
C ILE A 198 26.12 24.17 -20.63
N GLY A 199 25.94 23.29 -19.64
CA GLY A 199 27.02 22.56 -18.98
C GLY A 199 27.91 21.74 -19.92
N GLY A 200 27.33 21.09 -20.93
CA GLY A 200 28.04 20.25 -21.90
C GLY A 200 28.97 21.02 -22.87
N THR A 201 28.95 22.35 -22.85
CA THR A 201 29.81 23.20 -23.70
C THR A 201 30.97 23.86 -22.93
N ILE A 202 30.95 23.82 -21.59
CA ILE A 202 31.91 24.53 -20.73
C ILE A 202 33.25 23.80 -20.66
N LEU A 203 33.22 22.47 -20.55
CA LEU A 203 34.41 21.66 -20.28
C LEU A 203 34.87 20.92 -21.54
N SER A 204 36.18 20.87 -21.73
CA SER A 204 36.77 20.13 -22.84
C SER A 204 36.71 18.61 -22.57
N HIS A 205 36.09 17.90 -23.49
CA HIS A 205 36.00 16.43 -23.47
C HIS A 205 36.25 15.85 -24.86
N LYS A 206 36.66 14.57 -24.92
CA LYS A 206 36.73 13.82 -26.18
C LYS A 206 35.33 13.73 -26.81
N ARG A 207 35.25 13.71 -28.15
CA ARG A 207 33.97 13.63 -28.90
C ARG A 207 33.03 12.53 -28.38
N ILE A 208 33.58 11.38 -28.00
CA ILE A 208 32.85 10.24 -27.43
C ILE A 208 32.11 10.53 -26.11
N HIS A 209 32.48 11.58 -25.38
CA HIS A 209 31.84 12.00 -24.14
C HIS A 209 30.90 13.20 -24.32
N LYS A 210 30.80 13.73 -25.55
CA LYS A 210 29.93 14.84 -25.95
C LYS A 210 28.75 14.39 -26.79
N THR A 211 28.94 13.37 -27.64
CA THR A 211 27.86 12.78 -28.44
C THR A 211 26.77 12.26 -27.51
N THR A 212 25.53 12.67 -27.71
CA THR A 212 24.36 12.19 -26.94
C THR A 212 23.45 11.31 -27.78
N TRP A 213 23.49 11.44 -29.11
CA TRP A 213 22.67 10.67 -30.04
C TRP A 213 23.51 10.14 -31.20
N THR A 214 23.23 8.90 -31.60
CA THR A 214 23.79 8.28 -32.81
C THR A 214 22.64 7.81 -33.68
N SER A 215 22.66 8.12 -34.97
CA SER A 215 21.64 7.66 -35.90
C SER A 215 21.52 6.13 -35.96
N PRO A 216 20.35 5.59 -36.32
CA PRO A 216 20.14 4.14 -36.43
C PRO A 216 21.08 3.43 -37.40
N ASP A 217 21.52 4.11 -38.47
CA ASP A 217 22.52 3.64 -39.43
C ASP A 217 23.98 3.74 -38.92
N HIS A 218 24.16 4.28 -37.71
CA HIS A 218 25.43 4.47 -37.02
C HIS A 218 26.44 5.41 -37.69
N THR A 219 26.01 6.24 -38.63
CA THR A 219 26.87 7.16 -39.39
C THR A 219 26.97 8.54 -38.74
N THR A 220 25.85 9.06 -38.23
CA THR A 220 25.70 10.44 -37.78
C THR A 220 25.66 10.50 -36.26
N GLN A 221 26.40 11.45 -35.67
CA GLN A 221 26.50 11.62 -34.22
C GLN A 221 26.31 13.08 -33.84
N ASN A 222 25.35 13.36 -32.94
CA ASN A 222 24.98 14.71 -32.55
C ASN A 222 24.93 14.88 -31.02
N GLN A 223 25.02 16.14 -30.58
CA GLN A 223 24.77 16.57 -29.21
C GLN A 223 23.43 17.33 -29.20
N ILE A 224 22.37 16.67 -28.76
CA ILE A 224 20.99 17.20 -28.73
C ILE A 224 20.35 17.14 -27.34
N ASN A 225 20.96 16.37 -26.43
CA ASN A 225 20.57 16.34 -25.02
C ASN A 225 21.48 17.30 -24.26
N HIS A 226 20.89 18.14 -23.40
CA HIS A 226 21.62 19.17 -22.67
C HIS A 226 21.22 19.19 -21.21
N ILE A 227 22.16 19.60 -20.35
CA ILE A 227 21.93 19.92 -18.94
C ILE A 227 22.46 21.34 -18.73
N CYS A 228 21.57 22.23 -18.31
CA CYS A 228 21.83 23.64 -18.10
C CYS A 228 21.57 24.02 -16.64
N ILE A 229 22.28 25.04 -16.16
CA ILE A 229 22.14 25.55 -14.79
C ILE A 229 22.15 27.07 -14.80
N ASN A 230 21.40 27.73 -13.92
CA ASN A 230 21.47 29.17 -13.79
C ASN A 230 22.89 29.68 -13.43
N LYS A 231 23.30 30.80 -14.05
CA LYS A 231 24.65 31.39 -13.98
C LYS A 231 25.17 31.53 -12.55
N THR A 232 24.30 31.95 -11.63
CA THR A 232 24.60 32.11 -10.19
C THR A 232 25.19 30.83 -9.58
N PHE A 233 24.68 29.66 -9.97
CA PHE A 233 25.10 28.37 -9.44
C PHE A 233 26.04 27.61 -10.37
N ARG A 234 26.59 28.22 -11.44
CA ARG A 234 27.43 27.52 -12.43
C ARG A 234 28.59 26.74 -11.82
N ARG A 235 29.15 27.21 -10.71
CA ARG A 235 30.29 26.58 -9.99
C ARG A 235 29.89 25.28 -9.27
N THR A 236 28.60 24.96 -9.23
CA THR A 236 28.03 23.73 -8.68
C THR A 236 28.19 22.56 -9.64
N ILE A 237 28.17 22.79 -10.95
CA ILE A 237 28.46 21.76 -11.94
C ILE A 237 29.98 21.56 -12.00
N GLU A 238 30.43 20.34 -11.70
CA GLU A 238 31.84 19.96 -11.78
C GLU A 238 32.18 19.30 -13.10
N ASP A 239 31.25 18.54 -13.69
CA ASP A 239 31.47 17.75 -14.91
C ASP A 239 30.11 17.45 -15.58
N VAL A 240 30.06 17.44 -16.92
CA VAL A 240 28.88 17.01 -17.70
C VAL A 240 29.35 16.14 -18.84
N ARG A 241 29.03 14.84 -18.79
CA ARG A 241 29.55 13.87 -19.77
C ARG A 241 28.59 12.75 -20.09
N THR A 242 28.67 12.27 -21.32
CA THR A 242 27.95 11.09 -21.79
C THR A 242 28.54 9.80 -21.22
N LYS A 243 27.67 8.90 -20.74
CA LYS A 243 27.98 7.56 -20.24
C LYS A 243 27.65 6.49 -21.28
N ARG A 244 28.57 6.28 -22.23
CA ARG A 244 28.41 5.27 -23.31
C ARG A 244 28.34 3.81 -22.84
N GLY A 245 28.68 3.53 -21.57
CA GLY A 245 28.54 2.21 -20.97
C GLY A 245 27.14 1.90 -20.42
N ALA A 246 26.28 2.93 -20.28
CA ALA A 246 24.88 2.77 -19.92
C ALA A 246 24.11 2.23 -21.12
N ASN A 247 23.32 1.17 -20.96
CA ASN A 247 22.73 0.53 -22.12
C ASN A 247 21.33 -0.04 -21.86
N ILE A 248 20.36 0.54 -22.56
CA ILE A 248 18.98 0.08 -22.65
C ILE A 248 18.55 -0.13 -24.12
N ALA A 249 19.47 -0.32 -25.06
CA ALA A 249 19.16 -0.37 -26.50
C ALA A 249 18.45 0.89 -27.05
N SER A 250 18.72 2.05 -26.45
CA SER A 250 18.37 3.36 -27.03
C SER A 250 19.49 3.83 -27.96
N ASP A 251 19.14 4.59 -28.99
CA ASP A 251 20.05 5.34 -29.88
C ASP A 251 20.59 6.62 -29.21
N HIS A 252 20.00 6.99 -28.07
CA HIS A 252 20.52 8.00 -27.16
C HIS A 252 21.39 7.39 -26.06
N HIS A 253 22.40 8.16 -25.68
CA HIS A 253 23.26 7.85 -24.55
C HIS A 253 22.88 8.69 -23.33
N LEU A 254 22.99 8.07 -22.15
CA LEU A 254 22.78 8.72 -20.86
C LEU A 254 23.77 9.89 -20.68
N LEU A 255 23.25 11.12 -20.50
CA LEU A 255 24.04 12.31 -20.17
C LEU A 255 24.01 12.53 -18.66
N VAL A 256 25.17 12.66 -18.02
CA VAL A 256 25.27 12.80 -16.56
C VAL A 256 26.01 14.07 -16.17
N ALA A 257 25.41 14.87 -15.29
CA ALA A 257 26.04 15.99 -14.61
C ALA A 257 26.48 15.58 -13.20
N LYS A 258 27.75 15.83 -12.89
CA LYS A 258 28.33 15.71 -11.55
C LYS A 258 28.22 17.08 -10.86
N MET A 259 27.60 17.13 -9.69
CA MET A 259 27.28 18.38 -9.02
C MET A 259 27.67 18.36 -7.55
N LYS A 260 28.20 19.48 -7.06
CA LYS A 260 28.51 19.69 -5.64
C LYS A 260 28.22 21.13 -5.24
N LEU A 261 27.33 21.32 -4.28
CA LEU A 261 26.92 22.66 -3.85
C LEU A 261 28.07 23.36 -3.12
N LYS A 262 28.35 24.61 -3.49
CA LYS A 262 29.39 25.41 -2.85
C LYS A 262 28.73 26.59 -2.15
N LEU A 263 28.62 26.53 -0.83
CA LEU A 263 28.03 27.58 0.03
C LEU A 263 28.89 27.77 1.30
N LYS A 264 28.91 29.00 1.85
CA LYS A 264 29.52 29.30 3.16
C LYS A 264 28.76 28.57 4.29
N LYS A 265 29.47 28.03 5.28
CA LYS A 265 29.06 26.89 6.13
C LYS A 265 28.47 27.32 7.49
N HIS A 266 27.35 26.70 7.92
CA HIS A 266 26.90 26.58 9.32
C HIS A 266 26.36 25.16 9.58
N TRP A 267 26.35 24.71 10.85
CA TRP A 267 26.12 23.31 11.25
C TRP A 267 24.80 23.09 12.00
N THR A 268 24.24 21.87 11.89
CA THR A 268 23.20 21.33 12.79
C THR A 268 23.14 19.79 12.70
N MET A 269 22.81 19.13 13.83
CA MET A 269 22.81 17.67 14.07
C MET A 269 21.49 16.99 13.69
N GLY A 270 21.56 15.74 13.20
CA GLY A 270 20.42 14.92 12.80
C GLY A 270 19.91 13.96 13.88
N ARG A 271 18.63 13.56 13.77
CA ARG A 271 17.89 12.69 14.68
C ARG A 271 17.81 11.24 14.15
N THR A 272 17.83 10.25 15.05
CA THR A 272 17.85 8.80 14.74
C THR A 272 16.44 8.22 14.52
N ILE A 273 16.29 7.30 13.56
CA ILE A 273 15.04 6.62 13.18
C ILE A 273 14.94 5.26 13.90
N SER A 274 13.78 4.93 14.49
CA SER A 274 13.49 3.65 15.16
C SER A 274 13.23 2.50 14.16
N GLN A 275 13.68 1.27 14.50
CA GLN A 275 13.57 0.05 13.68
C GLN A 275 12.60 -0.98 14.32
N LYS A 276 11.90 -1.78 13.51
CA LYS A 276 10.88 -2.77 13.96
C LYS A 276 11.45 -4.17 14.20
N PHE A 277 10.94 -4.91 15.20
CA PHE A 277 11.29 -6.31 15.51
C PHE A 277 10.60 -7.34 14.59
N ASN A 278 11.16 -8.54 14.45
CA ASN A 278 10.63 -9.62 13.60
C ASN A 278 9.72 -10.60 14.37
N THR A 279 8.46 -10.24 14.55
CA THR A 279 7.48 -11.04 15.33
C THR A 279 7.08 -12.37 14.68
N ALA A 280 7.38 -12.61 13.41
CA ALA A 280 7.08 -13.87 12.72
C ALA A 280 7.83 -15.08 13.32
N PHE A 281 8.98 -14.86 13.97
CA PHE A 281 9.74 -15.93 14.61
C PHE A 281 9.07 -16.49 15.88
N LEU A 282 8.03 -15.86 16.40
CA LEU A 282 7.23 -16.40 17.49
C LEU A 282 6.23 -17.48 17.02
N GLN A 283 6.07 -17.69 15.70
CA GLN A 283 5.28 -18.79 15.15
C GLN A 283 6.06 -20.11 15.03
N ASP A 284 7.40 -20.05 15.12
CA ASP A 284 8.27 -21.24 15.14
C ASP A 284 8.34 -21.78 16.57
N THR A 285 7.89 -23.03 16.77
CA THR A 285 7.81 -23.70 18.08
C THR A 285 9.16 -23.70 18.82
N ASN A 286 10.28 -23.88 18.11
CA ASN A 286 11.61 -23.93 18.73
C ASN A 286 12.06 -22.54 19.21
N LYS A 287 11.82 -21.50 18.40
CA LYS A 287 12.14 -20.12 18.77
C LYS A 287 11.19 -19.56 19.82
N LEU A 288 9.93 -19.96 19.80
CA LEU A 288 8.95 -19.61 20.83
C LEU A 288 9.36 -20.19 22.19
N ASN A 289 9.78 -21.46 22.24
CA ASN A 289 10.28 -22.07 23.47
C ASN A 289 11.56 -21.40 23.97
N LYS A 290 12.49 -21.06 23.07
CA LYS A 290 13.69 -20.27 23.41
C LYS A 290 13.32 -18.88 23.94
N PHE A 291 12.35 -18.21 23.33
CA PHE A 291 11.84 -16.91 23.78
C PHE A 291 11.27 -17.00 25.20
N LYS A 292 10.46 -18.02 25.49
CA LYS A 292 9.87 -18.27 26.81
C LYS A 292 10.94 -18.49 27.87
N ILE A 293 11.95 -19.32 27.59
CA ILE A 293 13.03 -19.63 28.54
C ILE A 293 13.86 -18.37 28.84
N VAL A 294 14.30 -17.64 27.82
CA VAL A 294 15.11 -16.42 28.01
C VAL A 294 14.33 -15.34 28.75
N LEU A 295 13.04 -15.18 28.43
CA LEU A 295 12.17 -14.23 29.11
C LEU A 295 11.98 -14.60 30.58
N SER A 296 11.71 -15.87 30.87
CA SER A 296 11.53 -16.39 32.24
C SER A 296 12.80 -16.21 33.09
N ASN A 297 13.97 -16.53 32.54
CA ASN A 297 15.24 -16.35 33.24
C ASN A 297 15.53 -14.89 33.58
N LYS A 298 15.18 -13.95 32.68
CA LYS A 298 15.34 -12.52 32.91
C LYS A 298 14.34 -11.95 33.92
N PHE A 299 13.12 -12.46 33.95
CA PHE A 299 12.14 -12.09 34.98
C PHE A 299 12.51 -12.65 36.35
N GLN A 300 13.08 -13.87 36.42
CA GLN A 300 13.59 -14.42 37.68
C GLN A 300 14.73 -13.54 38.24
N ALA A 301 15.72 -13.22 37.41
CA ALA A 301 16.83 -12.34 37.81
C ALA A 301 16.36 -10.93 38.20
N PHE A 302 15.29 -10.42 37.56
CA PHE A 302 14.67 -9.14 37.91
C PHE A 302 13.92 -9.21 39.26
N HIS A 303 13.23 -10.31 39.54
CA HIS A 303 12.52 -10.55 40.80
C HIS A 303 13.49 -10.67 41.98
N ASP A 304 14.61 -11.37 41.81
CA ASP A 304 15.66 -11.53 42.82
C ASP A 304 16.31 -10.17 43.18
N LEU A 305 16.38 -9.24 42.22
CA LEU A 305 16.90 -7.88 42.41
C LEU A 305 15.93 -6.94 43.15
N LEU A 306 14.62 -7.22 43.10
CA LEU A 306 13.56 -6.45 43.75
C LEU A 306 13.36 -6.85 45.22
N ASN A 307 13.69 -8.09 45.60
CA ASN A 307 13.55 -8.63 46.96
C ASN A 307 14.40 -7.93 48.04
N GLY A 308 15.11 -6.83 47.73
CA GLY A 308 15.95 -6.09 48.67
C GLY A 308 15.89 -4.55 48.61
N LYS A 309 15.06 -3.92 47.76
CA LYS A 309 14.95 -2.45 47.66
C LYS A 309 13.51 -1.96 47.47
N ARG A 310 13.11 -0.91 48.21
CA ARG A 310 11.90 -0.11 47.90
C ARG A 310 12.09 0.58 46.55
N THR A 311 11.42 0.10 45.50
CA THR A 311 11.45 0.68 44.15
C THR A 311 10.13 1.35 43.80
N THR A 312 10.19 2.36 42.92
CA THR A 312 9.00 3.06 42.39
C THR A 312 8.38 2.29 41.23
N VAL A 313 7.09 2.53 40.96
CA VAL A 313 6.33 1.88 39.86
C VAL A 313 7.00 2.10 38.51
N GLU A 314 7.51 3.30 38.25
CA GLU A 314 8.21 3.67 37.01
C GLU A 314 9.54 2.91 36.86
N SER A 315 10.25 2.68 37.96
CA SER A 315 11.48 1.88 37.97
C SER A 315 11.16 0.42 37.66
N ASN A 316 10.08 -0.10 38.22
CA ASN A 316 9.63 -1.48 37.98
C ASN A 316 9.17 -1.66 36.53
N TRP A 317 8.38 -0.73 36.00
CA TRP A 317 7.96 -0.73 34.60
C TRP A 317 9.15 -0.62 33.63
N LYS A 318 10.14 0.22 33.94
CA LYS A 318 11.37 0.34 33.14
C LYS A 318 12.13 -0.98 33.10
N GLY A 319 12.21 -1.70 34.23
CA GLY A 319 12.81 -3.04 34.31
C GLY A 319 12.07 -4.07 33.47
N ILE A 320 10.74 -4.14 33.59
CA ILE A 320 9.87 -5.02 32.80
C ILE A 320 10.03 -4.71 31.29
N LYS A 321 9.96 -3.43 30.91
CA LYS A 321 10.15 -2.98 29.53
C LYS A 321 11.52 -3.37 28.99
N GLN A 322 12.58 -3.21 29.76
CA GLN A 322 13.94 -3.62 29.37
C GLN A 322 14.06 -5.13 29.24
N ALA A 323 13.48 -5.92 30.14
CA ALA A 323 13.47 -7.37 30.06
C ALA A 323 12.77 -7.86 28.78
N ILE A 324 11.59 -7.32 28.47
CA ILE A 324 10.82 -7.69 27.27
C ILE A 324 11.54 -7.22 25.99
N THR A 325 11.92 -5.95 25.90
CA THR A 325 12.56 -5.39 24.68
C THR A 325 13.93 -5.99 24.42
N SER A 326 14.74 -6.29 25.45
CA SER A 326 16.02 -6.99 25.28
C SER A 326 15.82 -8.43 24.83
N THR A 327 14.80 -9.14 25.31
CA THR A 327 14.48 -10.50 24.86
C THR A 327 13.99 -10.51 23.42
N CYS A 328 13.16 -9.54 23.03
CA CYS A 328 12.81 -9.33 21.63
C CYS A 328 14.06 -9.05 20.76
N HIS A 329 15.01 -8.26 21.25
CA HIS A 329 16.25 -7.99 20.53
C HIS A 329 17.12 -9.25 20.37
N GLU A 330 17.26 -10.04 21.42
CA GLU A 330 18.12 -11.23 21.48
C GLU A 330 17.58 -12.41 20.67
N VAL A 331 16.26 -12.67 20.77
CA VAL A 331 15.64 -13.87 20.18
C VAL A 331 14.99 -13.59 18.83
N LEU A 332 14.31 -12.43 18.68
CA LEU A 332 13.57 -12.10 17.47
C LEU A 332 14.42 -11.27 16.48
N GLY A 333 15.28 -10.39 17.01
CA GLY A 333 16.06 -9.44 16.22
C GLY A 333 15.20 -8.43 15.46
N HIS A 334 15.86 -7.49 14.81
CA HIS A 334 15.19 -6.51 13.95
C HIS A 334 14.82 -7.13 12.59
N LYS A 335 13.69 -6.68 12.03
CA LYS A 335 13.23 -7.09 10.72
C LYS A 335 14.21 -6.58 9.66
N LYS A 336 15.08 -7.45 9.16
CA LYS A 336 15.96 -7.15 8.02
C LYS A 336 15.11 -7.15 6.75
N HIS A 337 15.11 -6.03 6.03
CA HIS A 337 14.59 -6.00 4.67
C HIS A 337 15.60 -6.69 3.76
N HIS A 338 15.43 -7.99 3.55
CA HIS A 338 16.08 -8.65 2.42
C HIS A 338 15.25 -8.38 1.17
N HIS A 339 15.80 -7.57 0.26
CA HIS A 339 15.33 -7.54 -1.12
C HIS A 339 15.77 -8.88 -1.72
N LYS A 340 14.83 -9.81 -1.91
CA LYS A 340 15.13 -11.08 -2.57
C LYS A 340 15.22 -10.75 -4.06
N GLU A 341 16.43 -10.47 -4.54
CA GLU A 341 16.67 -10.32 -5.97
C GLU A 341 16.31 -11.64 -6.64
N TRP A 342 15.35 -11.61 -7.55
CA TRP A 342 14.87 -12.79 -8.26
C TRP A 342 15.80 -13.19 -9.41
N ILE A 343 16.75 -12.32 -9.76
CA ILE A 343 17.77 -12.51 -10.79
C ILE A 343 18.96 -13.25 -10.17
N THR A 344 19.41 -14.31 -10.82
CA THR A 344 20.53 -15.14 -10.36
C THR A 344 21.88 -14.49 -10.67
N VAL A 345 22.92 -14.91 -9.94
CA VAL A 345 24.31 -14.48 -10.15
C VAL A 345 24.77 -14.78 -11.59
N ASP A 346 24.31 -15.89 -12.17
CA ASP A 346 24.61 -16.25 -13.55
C ASP A 346 24.03 -15.25 -14.56
N THR A 347 22.81 -14.76 -14.33
CA THR A 347 22.21 -13.72 -15.18
C THR A 347 22.92 -12.38 -15.03
N LEU A 348 23.41 -12.06 -13.82
CA LEU A 348 24.26 -10.88 -13.59
C LEU A 348 25.61 -11.02 -14.33
N ASN A 349 26.23 -12.20 -14.30
CA ASN A 349 27.47 -12.48 -15.04
C ASN A 349 27.29 -12.35 -16.55
N LYS A 350 26.18 -12.88 -17.12
CA LYS A 350 25.84 -12.70 -18.54
C LYS A 350 25.56 -11.24 -18.90
N THR A 351 24.95 -10.47 -17.98
CA THR A 351 24.71 -9.04 -18.16
C THR A 351 26.03 -8.25 -18.18
N GLN A 352 26.98 -8.66 -17.35
CA GLN A 352 28.34 -8.13 -17.33
C GLN A 352 29.10 -8.48 -18.62
N GLU A 353 28.98 -9.72 -19.10
CA GLU A 353 29.56 -10.18 -20.38
C GLU A 353 29.01 -9.37 -21.58
N ARG A 354 27.70 -9.12 -21.60
CA ARG A 354 27.06 -8.21 -22.57
C ARG A 354 27.70 -6.81 -22.51
N GLY A 355 27.97 -6.32 -21.30
CA GLY A 355 28.70 -5.07 -21.07
C GLY A 355 30.11 -5.08 -21.66
N ASN A 356 30.84 -6.19 -21.52
CA ASN A 356 32.17 -6.38 -22.10
C ASN A 356 32.13 -6.41 -23.64
N LYS A 357 31.14 -7.09 -24.25
CA LYS A 357 30.94 -7.08 -25.70
C LYS A 357 30.53 -5.70 -26.22
N LYS A 358 29.75 -4.93 -25.45
CA LYS A 358 29.47 -3.51 -25.76
C LYS A 358 30.72 -2.63 -25.66
N ALA A 359 31.61 -2.91 -24.71
CA ALA A 359 32.91 -2.26 -24.62
C ALA A 359 33.77 -2.57 -25.85
N ALA A 360 33.79 -3.82 -26.32
CA ALA A 360 34.48 -4.22 -27.54
C ALA A 360 33.97 -3.46 -28.78
N ILE A 361 32.64 -3.32 -28.96
CA ILE A 361 32.05 -2.47 -30.01
C ILE A 361 32.52 -1.02 -29.90
N ASN A 362 32.63 -0.51 -28.67
CA ASN A 362 33.05 0.87 -28.42
C ASN A 362 34.54 1.11 -28.65
N THR A 363 35.39 0.07 -28.54
CA THR A 363 36.84 0.13 -28.76
C THR A 363 37.25 -0.19 -30.21
N SER A 364 36.45 -0.96 -30.95
CA SER A 364 36.73 -1.32 -32.35
C SER A 364 36.74 -0.08 -33.25
N ARG A 365 37.84 0.12 -33.98
CA ARG A 365 38.04 1.27 -34.88
C ARG A 365 37.67 0.96 -36.32
N LYS A 366 37.79 -0.29 -36.77
CA LYS A 366 37.53 -0.70 -38.15
C LYS A 366 36.08 -1.20 -38.32
N ARG A 367 35.46 -0.87 -39.45
CA ARG A 367 34.06 -1.23 -39.79
C ARG A 367 33.76 -2.75 -39.71
N PRO A 368 34.59 -3.67 -40.23
CA PRO A 368 34.34 -5.11 -40.11
C PRO A 368 34.49 -5.64 -38.68
N GLU A 369 35.45 -5.14 -37.90
CA GLU A 369 35.62 -5.51 -36.48
C GLU A 369 34.42 -5.05 -35.63
N LYS A 370 33.87 -3.87 -35.94
CA LYS A 370 32.67 -3.35 -35.29
C LYS A 370 31.43 -4.17 -35.64
N ALA A 371 31.29 -4.61 -36.89
CA ALA A 371 30.22 -5.50 -37.32
C ALA A 371 30.28 -6.87 -36.63
N LYS A 372 31.48 -7.45 -36.51
CA LYS A 372 31.71 -8.70 -35.78
C LYS A 372 31.37 -8.57 -34.30
N ALA A 373 31.87 -7.52 -33.63
CA ALA A 373 31.56 -7.25 -32.23
C ALA A 373 30.06 -6.96 -32.00
N GLN A 374 29.38 -6.38 -32.99
CA GLN A 374 27.93 -6.15 -32.97
C GLN A 374 27.12 -7.45 -33.09
N ALA A 375 27.56 -8.39 -33.94
CA ALA A 375 26.98 -9.72 -34.03
C ALA A 375 27.13 -10.51 -32.72
N GLU A 376 28.34 -10.51 -32.13
CA GLU A 376 28.61 -11.15 -30.84
C GLU A 376 27.78 -10.54 -29.71
N TYR A 377 27.65 -9.21 -29.66
CA TYR A 377 26.80 -8.51 -28.70
C TYR A 377 25.32 -8.92 -28.84
N THR A 378 24.84 -9.08 -30.07
CA THR A 378 23.45 -9.46 -30.35
C THR A 378 23.16 -10.86 -29.80
N GLU A 379 24.09 -11.79 -29.95
CA GLU A 379 23.94 -13.16 -29.45
C GLU A 379 23.98 -13.21 -27.91
N VAL A 380 24.92 -12.51 -27.27
CA VAL A 380 24.95 -12.42 -25.80
C VAL A 380 23.70 -11.71 -25.26
N ASN A 381 23.15 -10.73 -25.97
CA ASN A 381 21.89 -10.08 -25.57
C ASN A 381 20.71 -11.07 -25.58
N LYS A 382 20.61 -11.96 -26.59
CA LYS A 382 19.60 -13.03 -26.59
C LYS A 382 19.76 -13.99 -25.40
N LEU A 383 21.00 -14.35 -25.06
CA LEU A 383 21.29 -15.22 -23.92
C LEU A 383 20.92 -14.57 -22.57
N VAL A 384 21.19 -13.27 -22.42
CA VAL A 384 20.74 -12.49 -21.26
C VAL A 384 19.22 -12.47 -21.16
N GLU A 385 18.52 -12.18 -22.26
CA GLU A 385 17.06 -12.20 -22.29
C GLU A 385 16.49 -13.59 -21.95
N LYS A 386 17.09 -14.67 -22.45
CA LYS A 386 16.72 -16.04 -22.11
C LYS A 386 16.94 -16.34 -20.63
N SER A 387 18.08 -15.98 -20.08
CA SER A 387 18.43 -16.18 -18.65
C SER A 387 17.48 -15.43 -17.72
N ILE A 388 17.16 -14.17 -18.05
CA ILE A 388 16.17 -13.35 -17.33
C ILE A 388 14.79 -14.04 -17.36
N ARG A 389 14.38 -14.62 -18.49
CA ARG A 389 13.11 -15.37 -18.58
C ARG A 389 13.13 -16.60 -17.66
N THR A 390 14.21 -17.37 -17.65
CA THR A 390 14.37 -18.56 -16.79
C THR A 390 14.33 -18.21 -15.31
N ASP A 391 15.08 -17.19 -14.88
CA ASP A 391 15.08 -16.72 -13.48
C ASP A 391 13.70 -16.25 -13.04
N LYS A 392 12.97 -15.58 -13.93
CA LYS A 392 11.60 -15.13 -13.66
C LYS A 392 10.67 -16.32 -13.47
N CYS A 393 10.74 -17.32 -14.34
CA CYS A 393 9.96 -18.56 -14.19
C CYS A 393 10.24 -19.23 -12.86
N LYS A 394 11.51 -19.45 -12.52
CA LYS A 394 11.91 -20.08 -11.27
C LYS A 394 11.46 -19.31 -10.03
N ASN A 395 11.53 -17.98 -10.06
CA ASN A 395 11.01 -17.17 -8.96
C ASN A 395 9.50 -17.30 -8.78
N VAL A 396 8.75 -17.33 -9.87
CA VAL A 396 7.30 -17.52 -9.85
C VAL A 396 6.95 -18.93 -9.39
N GLU A 397 7.71 -19.95 -9.81
CA GLU A 397 7.59 -21.33 -9.32
C GLU A 397 7.82 -21.39 -7.80
N ASP A 398 8.92 -20.84 -7.29
CA ASP A 398 9.19 -20.80 -5.84
C ASP A 398 8.06 -20.12 -5.06
N LEU A 399 7.50 -19.03 -5.60
CA LEU A 399 6.36 -18.32 -5.01
C LEU A 399 5.09 -19.18 -5.05
N ALA A 400 4.82 -19.90 -6.14
CA ALA A 400 3.69 -20.80 -6.28
C ALA A 400 3.78 -21.98 -5.29
N THR A 401 4.95 -22.61 -5.16
CA THR A 401 5.20 -23.69 -4.19
C THR A 401 5.02 -23.20 -2.75
N THR A 402 5.44 -21.96 -2.47
CA THR A 402 5.24 -21.33 -1.15
C THR A 402 3.77 -21.01 -0.89
N ALA A 403 3.02 -20.58 -1.92
CA ALA A 403 1.58 -20.35 -1.82
C ALA A 403 0.83 -21.66 -1.54
N GLU A 404 1.19 -22.73 -2.25
CA GLU A 404 0.62 -24.07 -2.07
C GLU A 404 0.88 -24.60 -0.65
N LYS A 405 2.10 -24.44 -0.14
CA LYS A 405 2.44 -24.77 1.25
C LYS A 405 1.59 -23.96 2.24
N ALA A 406 1.46 -22.65 2.04
CA ALA A 406 0.65 -21.79 2.91
C ALA A 406 -0.84 -22.15 2.87
N ALA A 407 -1.37 -22.59 1.73
CA ALA A 407 -2.74 -23.08 1.60
C ALA A 407 -2.94 -24.40 2.36
N ARG A 408 -1.98 -25.35 2.25
CA ARG A 408 -1.99 -26.61 3.01
C ARG A 408 -1.98 -26.38 4.53
N GLU A 409 -1.21 -25.40 5.00
CA GLU A 409 -1.09 -25.05 6.43
C GLU A 409 -2.23 -24.17 6.96
N GLY A 410 -3.26 -23.85 6.16
CA GLY A 410 -4.36 -22.97 6.58
C GLY A 410 -3.96 -21.50 6.78
N ASN A 411 -2.75 -21.10 6.36
CA ASN A 411 -2.22 -19.74 6.47
C ASN A 411 -2.76 -18.84 5.34
N MET A 412 -4.06 -18.56 5.40
CA MET A 412 -4.80 -17.79 4.39
C MET A 412 -4.21 -16.40 4.12
N ARG A 413 -3.54 -15.79 5.10
CA ARG A 413 -2.90 -14.48 4.95
C ARG A 413 -1.62 -14.55 4.12
N GLN A 414 -0.76 -15.53 4.39
CA GLN A 414 0.45 -15.75 3.59
C GLN A 414 0.08 -16.14 2.16
N LEU A 415 -0.93 -17.00 1.99
CA LEU A 415 -1.51 -17.31 0.69
C LEU A 415 -2.00 -16.05 -0.03
N TYR A 416 -2.83 -15.22 0.62
CA TYR A 416 -3.33 -13.97 0.04
C TYR A 416 -2.21 -13.00 -0.35
N ASP A 417 -1.20 -12.82 0.51
CA ASP A 417 -0.05 -11.94 0.26
C ASP A 417 0.83 -12.44 -0.89
N ILE A 418 0.99 -13.75 -1.05
CA ILE A 418 1.74 -14.36 -2.17
C ILE A 418 0.92 -14.28 -3.47
N THR A 419 -0.36 -14.61 -3.44
CA THR A 419 -1.28 -14.47 -4.59
C THR A 419 -1.31 -13.03 -5.09
N LYS A 420 -1.30 -12.04 -4.20
CA LYS A 420 -1.19 -10.61 -4.54
C LYS A 420 0.15 -10.21 -5.16
N LYS A 421 1.25 -10.90 -4.83
CA LYS A 421 2.56 -10.71 -5.45
C LYS A 421 2.63 -11.32 -6.85
N ILE A 422 2.08 -12.53 -7.03
CA ILE A 422 2.06 -13.27 -8.30
C ILE A 422 1.13 -12.60 -9.31
N SER A 423 -0.05 -12.13 -8.89
CA SER A 423 -1.04 -11.51 -9.77
C SER A 423 -0.60 -10.18 -10.37
N GLY A 424 0.56 -9.65 -9.96
CA GLY A 424 1.19 -8.50 -10.61
C GLY A 424 0.26 -7.30 -10.71
N ASN A 425 -0.53 -7.04 -9.66
CA ASN A 425 -1.48 -5.93 -9.65
C ASN A 425 -0.80 -4.66 -10.19
N ARG A 426 -1.27 -4.16 -11.33
CA ARG A 426 -1.20 -2.72 -11.62
C ARG A 426 -1.87 -2.06 -10.42
N ARG A 427 -1.05 -1.53 -9.51
CA ARG A 427 -1.58 -0.76 -8.39
C ARG A 427 -2.45 0.32 -9.00
N LYS A 428 -3.68 0.48 -8.50
CA LYS A 428 -4.44 1.70 -8.78
C LYS A 428 -3.49 2.87 -8.53
N PRO A 429 -3.28 3.78 -9.50
CA PRO A 429 -2.45 4.95 -9.28
C PRO A 429 -2.97 5.65 -8.01
N GLU A 430 -2.06 6.06 -7.12
CA GLU A 430 -2.44 6.87 -5.98
C GLU A 430 -3.13 8.12 -6.54
N ARG A 431 -4.44 8.25 -6.27
CA ARG A 431 -5.21 9.37 -6.76
C ARG A 431 -4.70 10.63 -6.06
N PRO A 432 -4.44 11.71 -6.81
CA PRO A 432 -3.93 12.93 -6.20
C PRO A 432 -5.03 13.56 -5.32
N VAL A 433 -4.62 14.22 -4.24
CA VAL A 433 -5.52 14.86 -3.27
C VAL A 433 -6.28 16.00 -3.96
N LYS A 434 -7.59 16.10 -3.72
CA LYS A 434 -8.45 17.12 -4.34
C LYS A 434 -8.91 18.19 -3.36
N SER A 435 -9.15 19.41 -3.86
CA SER A 435 -9.83 20.48 -3.14
C SER A 435 -11.31 20.14 -2.93
N LYS A 436 -12.04 20.99 -2.20
CA LYS A 436 -13.49 20.82 -2.01
C LYS A 436 -14.25 20.95 -3.34
N GLU A 437 -13.72 21.74 -4.26
CA GLU A 437 -14.24 22.03 -5.59
C GLU A 437 -13.86 20.93 -6.61
N GLY A 438 -13.08 19.93 -6.19
CA GLY A 438 -12.73 18.76 -7.01
C GLY A 438 -11.44 18.91 -7.83
N GLU A 439 -10.73 20.02 -7.71
CA GLU A 439 -9.45 20.29 -8.37
C GLU A 439 -8.29 19.56 -7.71
N VAL A 440 -7.27 19.18 -8.50
CA VAL A 440 -6.12 18.43 -7.99
C VAL A 440 -5.11 19.36 -7.30
N ILE A 441 -4.90 19.14 -6.00
CA ILE A 441 -3.91 19.88 -5.21
C ILE A 441 -2.53 19.24 -5.42
N THR A 442 -1.60 19.96 -6.02
CA THR A 442 -0.23 19.48 -6.31
C THR A 442 0.79 19.91 -5.24
N ASN A 443 0.49 20.98 -4.49
CA ASN A 443 1.33 21.52 -3.42
C ASN A 443 1.18 20.73 -2.12
N ILE A 444 2.28 20.23 -1.53
CA ILE A 444 2.26 19.45 -0.28
C ILE A 444 1.70 20.28 0.90
N GLU A 445 1.92 21.59 0.93
CA GLU A 445 1.42 22.46 2.00
C GLU A 445 -0.09 22.69 1.91
N GLU A 446 -0.63 22.88 0.71
CA GLU A 446 -2.08 22.94 0.49
C GLU A 446 -2.73 21.58 0.75
N GLN A 447 -2.09 20.48 0.35
CA GLN A 447 -2.56 19.14 0.71
C GLN A 447 -2.63 18.96 2.23
N ARG A 448 -1.64 19.47 2.97
CA ARG A 448 -1.67 19.47 4.44
C ARG A 448 -2.82 20.28 4.99
N ASN A 449 -3.03 21.49 4.48
CA ASN A 449 -4.12 22.34 4.93
C ASN A 449 -5.48 21.70 4.64
N ARG A 450 -5.64 21.08 3.47
CA ARG A 450 -6.82 20.32 3.09
C ARG A 450 -7.08 19.13 4.04
N TRP A 451 -6.02 18.42 4.45
CA TRP A 451 -6.14 17.38 5.46
C TRP A 451 -6.54 17.94 6.83
N VAL A 452 -5.94 19.05 7.27
CA VAL A 452 -6.32 19.72 8.53
C VAL A 452 -7.78 20.10 8.51
N GLU A 453 -8.23 20.76 7.44
CA GLU A 453 -9.63 21.14 7.24
C GLU A 453 -10.55 19.91 7.30
N HIS A 454 -10.25 18.86 6.53
CA HIS A 454 -11.05 17.64 6.50
C HIS A 454 -11.22 16.99 7.87
N PHE A 455 -10.12 16.82 8.61
CA PHE A 455 -10.16 16.18 9.92
C PHE A 455 -10.71 17.10 11.01
N ASN A 456 -10.54 18.42 10.89
CA ASN A 456 -11.16 19.37 11.79
C ASN A 456 -12.69 19.34 11.66
N GLU A 457 -13.23 19.31 10.44
CA GLU A 457 -14.68 19.12 10.21
C GLU A 457 -15.18 17.75 10.67
N LEU A 458 -14.37 16.71 10.50
CA LEU A 458 -14.72 15.35 10.91
C LEU A 458 -14.85 15.21 12.43
N LEU A 459 -13.91 15.82 13.18
CA LEU A 459 -13.72 15.60 14.61
C LEU A 459 -14.29 16.70 15.52
N ASN A 460 -14.99 17.68 14.93
CA ASN A 460 -15.64 18.79 15.62
C ASN A 460 -17.03 19.05 15.03
N ARG A 461 -17.89 18.03 15.05
CA ARG A 461 -19.31 18.18 14.67
C ARG A 461 -20.04 19.08 15.68
N PRO A 462 -21.08 19.84 15.25
CA PRO A 462 -21.89 20.62 16.18
C PRO A 462 -22.63 19.71 17.16
N ALA A 463 -22.89 20.21 18.38
CA ALA A 463 -23.65 19.48 19.39
C ALA A 463 -25.10 19.22 18.91
N PRO A 464 -25.75 18.14 19.39
CA PRO A 464 -27.17 17.90 19.13
C PRO A 464 -28.03 19.10 19.56
N LEU A 465 -29.08 19.41 18.79
CA LEU A 465 -29.99 20.52 19.10
C LEU A 465 -30.78 20.28 20.39
N ASP A 466 -31.25 19.04 20.60
CA ASP A 466 -32.07 18.64 21.74
C ASP A 466 -31.40 17.45 22.49
N PRO A 467 -30.49 17.70 23.44
CA PRO A 467 -29.84 16.64 24.19
C PRO A 467 -30.80 15.97 25.19
N PRO A 468 -30.71 14.65 25.41
CA PRO A 468 -31.63 13.93 26.29
C PRO A 468 -31.40 14.28 27.77
N ASN A 469 -32.49 14.32 28.54
CA ASN A 469 -32.42 14.43 30.00
C ASN A 469 -32.20 13.04 30.61
N ILE A 470 -30.95 12.74 30.98
CA ILE A 470 -30.55 11.44 31.53
C ILE A 470 -30.35 11.57 33.03
N GLU A 471 -31.18 10.90 33.83
CA GLU A 471 -31.04 10.84 35.28
C GLU A 471 -29.88 9.93 35.70
N ALA A 472 -29.15 10.34 36.73
CA ALA A 472 -28.05 9.55 37.29
C ALA A 472 -28.61 8.36 38.10
N ALA A 473 -27.84 7.27 38.18
CA ALA A 473 -28.23 6.14 39.02
C ALA A 473 -28.33 6.58 40.50
N PRO A 474 -29.30 6.04 41.27
CA PRO A 474 -29.48 6.38 42.68
C PRO A 474 -28.36 5.85 43.58
N THR A 475 -27.60 4.84 43.13
CA THR A 475 -26.46 4.25 43.86
C THR A 475 -25.32 3.91 42.90
N ASP A 476 -24.09 4.19 43.33
CA ASP A 476 -22.88 3.80 42.61
C ASP A 476 -22.75 2.27 42.51
N LEU A 477 -22.19 1.79 41.40
CA LEU A 477 -21.78 0.40 41.26
C LEU A 477 -20.75 0.05 42.35
N PRO A 478 -20.85 -1.13 42.99
CA PRO A 478 -19.86 -1.60 43.95
C PRO A 478 -18.58 -2.04 43.22
N ILE A 479 -17.86 -1.08 42.65
CA ILE A 479 -16.60 -1.29 41.95
C ILE A 479 -15.51 -1.49 43.02
N ASN A 480 -14.92 -2.67 43.03
CA ASN A 480 -13.82 -2.98 43.93
C ASN A 480 -12.57 -2.16 43.53
N PHE A 481 -12.17 -1.22 44.38
CA PHE A 481 -10.93 -0.44 44.23
C PHE A 481 -9.69 -1.17 44.78
N GLY A 482 -9.82 -2.45 45.11
CA GLY A 482 -8.73 -3.33 45.53
C GLY A 482 -7.71 -3.58 44.40
N GLN A 483 -6.59 -4.22 44.74
CA GLN A 483 -5.58 -4.58 43.75
C GLN A 483 -6.15 -5.58 42.72
N SER A 484 -5.87 -5.32 41.44
CA SER A 484 -6.26 -6.22 40.35
C SER A 484 -5.68 -7.60 40.57
N THR A 485 -6.51 -8.62 40.37
CA THR A 485 -6.10 -10.02 40.53
C THR A 485 -5.25 -10.48 39.35
N ILE A 486 -4.44 -11.53 39.55
CA ILE A 486 -3.60 -12.10 38.49
C ILE A 486 -4.49 -12.65 37.36
N GLU A 487 -5.68 -13.14 37.71
CA GLU A 487 -6.71 -13.66 36.83
C GLU A 487 -7.28 -12.57 35.91
N GLU A 488 -7.61 -11.40 36.45
CA GLU A 488 -8.09 -10.23 35.68
C GLU A 488 -7.03 -9.73 34.70
N ILE A 489 -5.77 -9.66 35.13
CA ILE A 489 -4.64 -9.25 34.28
C ILE A 489 -4.41 -10.27 33.16
N SER A 490 -4.51 -11.56 33.47
CA SER A 490 -4.39 -12.66 32.50
C SER A 490 -5.51 -12.59 31.45
N MET A 491 -6.76 -12.35 31.86
CA MET A 491 -7.90 -12.17 30.95
C MET A 491 -7.72 -10.96 30.03
N ALA A 492 -7.27 -9.81 30.56
CA ALA A 492 -7.02 -8.61 29.78
C ALA A 492 -5.94 -8.83 28.71
N ILE A 493 -4.84 -9.53 29.06
CA ILE A 493 -3.76 -9.86 28.12
C ILE A 493 -4.25 -10.77 26.98
N ARG A 494 -5.13 -11.73 27.27
CA ARG A 494 -5.74 -12.63 26.26
C ARG A 494 -6.55 -11.86 25.22
N GLN A 495 -7.29 -10.84 25.65
CA GLN A 495 -8.21 -10.05 24.80
C GLN A 495 -7.54 -9.01 23.88
N ILE A 496 -6.25 -8.72 24.05
CA ILE A 496 -5.53 -7.77 23.18
C ILE A 496 -5.62 -8.23 21.71
N LYS A 497 -5.52 -7.36 20.70
CA LYS A 497 -5.50 -7.78 19.28
C LYS A 497 -4.05 -7.98 18.80
N SER A 498 -3.72 -9.15 18.26
CA SER A 498 -2.40 -9.43 17.67
C SER A 498 -2.21 -8.66 16.35
N SER A 499 -0.95 -8.46 15.93
CA SER A 499 -0.58 -7.91 14.63
C SER A 499 -0.98 -6.44 14.39
N LYS A 500 -1.09 -5.68 15.48
CA LYS A 500 -1.17 -4.21 15.47
C LYS A 500 0.23 -3.60 15.67
N ALA A 501 0.37 -2.32 15.33
CA ALA A 501 1.63 -1.61 15.54
C ALA A 501 1.93 -1.53 17.05
N ALA A 502 3.19 -1.79 17.42
CA ALA A 502 3.63 -1.59 18.80
C ALA A 502 3.49 -0.11 19.18
N GLY A 503 3.02 0.15 20.41
CA GLY A 503 2.90 1.50 20.97
C GLY A 503 4.27 2.18 21.17
N PRO A 504 4.31 3.37 21.79
CA PRO A 504 5.55 4.15 22.01
C PRO A 504 6.64 3.37 22.78
N ASP A 505 6.24 2.34 23.53
CA ASP A 505 7.16 1.45 24.25
C ASP A 505 7.79 0.34 23.40
N ASN A 506 7.38 0.22 22.14
CA ASN A 506 7.90 -0.72 21.14
C ASN A 506 7.75 -2.22 21.52
N ILE A 507 6.76 -2.53 22.39
CA ILE A 507 6.39 -3.90 22.77
C ILE A 507 5.26 -4.39 21.83
N PRO A 508 5.48 -5.43 21.01
CA PRO A 508 4.43 -6.01 20.17
C PRO A 508 3.47 -6.87 21.00
N ALA A 509 2.17 -6.83 20.66
CA ALA A 509 1.14 -7.59 21.35
C ALA A 509 1.42 -9.11 21.35
N GLU A 510 2.07 -9.62 20.31
CA GLU A 510 2.48 -11.02 20.17
C GLU A 510 3.50 -11.47 21.22
N ALA A 511 4.36 -10.55 21.71
CA ALA A 511 5.30 -10.87 22.78
C ALA A 511 4.60 -11.04 24.14
N LEU A 512 3.45 -10.39 24.33
CA LEU A 512 2.63 -10.47 25.54
C LEU A 512 1.67 -11.67 25.52
N LYS A 513 1.31 -12.17 24.33
CA LYS A 513 0.28 -13.19 24.08
C LYS A 513 0.77 -14.62 23.93
N ALA A 514 2.03 -14.92 24.28
CA ALA A 514 2.64 -16.23 24.04
C ALA A 514 2.03 -17.42 24.85
N ASN A 515 0.81 -17.27 25.38
CA ASN A 515 0.00 -18.33 25.95
C ASN A 515 -1.51 -18.07 25.74
N CYS A 516 -2.22 -19.09 25.23
CA CYS A 516 -3.69 -19.28 25.10
C CYS A 516 -4.39 -18.79 23.81
N THR A 517 -5.18 -19.69 23.21
CA THR A 517 -5.99 -19.56 21.98
C THR A 517 -7.48 -19.87 22.25
N ASP A 518 -8.32 -19.31 21.37
CA ASP A 518 -9.69 -19.69 20.94
C ASP A 518 -10.93 -19.18 21.67
N GLN A 519 -11.74 -18.36 20.97
CA GLN A 519 -13.21 -18.27 21.04
C GLN A 519 -13.78 -17.62 19.74
N THR A 520 -14.10 -18.42 18.72
CA THR A 520 -14.79 -17.95 17.49
C THR A 520 -15.98 -18.85 17.10
N ALA A 521 -16.41 -19.78 17.97
CA ALA A 521 -17.44 -20.77 17.64
C ALA A 521 -18.88 -20.35 18.05
N THR A 522 -19.05 -19.27 18.82
CA THR A 522 -20.35 -18.93 19.40
C THR A 522 -21.30 -18.18 18.44
N LEU A 523 -20.77 -17.57 17.37
CA LEU A 523 -21.57 -16.73 16.46
C LEU A 523 -22.34 -17.53 15.39
N TRP A 524 -21.95 -18.77 15.10
CA TRP A 524 -22.54 -19.58 14.01
C TRP A 524 -23.85 -20.28 14.41
N ILE A 525 -24.05 -20.55 15.69
CA ILE A 525 -25.18 -21.34 16.20
C ILE A 525 -26.50 -20.52 16.26
N ILE A 526 -26.39 -19.19 16.28
CA ILE A 526 -27.55 -18.28 16.45
C ILE A 526 -28.31 -18.06 15.14
N VAL A 527 -27.63 -18.16 13.99
CA VAL A 527 -28.22 -17.90 12.66
C VAL A 527 -28.95 -19.14 12.10
N GLU A 528 -28.47 -20.35 12.41
CA GLU A 528 -29.12 -21.59 11.97
C GLU A 528 -30.49 -21.82 12.63
N GLN A 529 -30.67 -21.42 13.90
CA GLN A 529 -31.91 -21.68 14.65
C GLN A 529 -33.13 -20.87 14.17
N SER A 530 -32.93 -19.69 13.58
CA SER A 530 -34.04 -18.85 13.06
C SER A 530 -34.61 -19.35 11.74
N ILE A 531 -33.82 -20.09 10.95
CA ILE A 531 -34.24 -20.64 9.64
C ILE A 531 -35.07 -21.91 9.83
N GLU A 532 -34.75 -22.71 10.87
CA GLU A 532 -35.38 -24.00 11.13
C GLU A 532 -36.83 -23.89 11.63
N TRP A 533 -37.27 -22.73 12.13
CA TRP A 533 -38.58 -22.54 12.79
C TRP A 533 -39.65 -21.83 11.95
N ASN A 534 -39.38 -21.49 10.68
CA ASN A 534 -40.35 -20.97 9.71
C ASN A 534 -41.21 -19.76 10.19
N SER A 535 -40.62 -18.81 10.94
CA SER A 535 -41.28 -17.59 11.41
C SER A 535 -41.03 -16.38 10.50
N SER A 536 -41.94 -15.38 10.45
CA SER A 536 -41.69 -14.13 9.73
C SER A 536 -40.59 -13.30 10.42
N LEU A 537 -39.69 -12.73 9.63
CA LEU A 537 -38.55 -11.96 10.14
C LEU A 537 -38.24 -10.77 9.22
N TYR A 538 -38.25 -9.58 9.81
CA TYR A 538 -37.71 -8.36 9.25
C TYR A 538 -36.36 -8.08 9.91
N ILE A 539 -35.32 -7.84 9.10
CA ILE A 539 -34.00 -7.40 9.56
C ILE A 539 -33.71 -6.03 8.94
N ASN A 540 -33.49 -5.00 9.76
CA ASN A 540 -33.01 -3.71 9.29
C ASN A 540 -31.55 -3.53 9.70
N PHE A 541 -30.65 -3.53 8.71
CA PHE A 541 -29.23 -3.25 8.88
C PHE A 541 -29.03 -1.73 8.86
N SER A 542 -28.72 -1.14 10.02
CA SER A 542 -28.47 0.29 10.18
C SER A 542 -26.97 0.58 10.30
N ASP A 543 -26.44 1.44 9.41
CA ASP A 543 -25.04 1.91 9.47
C ASP A 543 -24.99 3.35 10.01
N TYR A 544 -24.09 3.64 10.94
CA TYR A 544 -23.91 5.00 11.48
C TYR A 544 -22.90 5.82 10.66
N GLU A 545 -23.20 7.11 10.44
CA GLU A 545 -22.25 8.02 9.81
C GLU A 545 -21.09 8.38 10.75
N LYS A 546 -19.91 7.78 10.51
CA LYS A 546 -18.67 8.08 11.25
C LYS A 546 -18.86 7.86 12.76
N ALA A 547 -19.37 6.68 13.13
CA ALA A 547 -19.86 6.34 14.46
C ALA A 547 -18.94 6.77 15.61
N PHE A 548 -17.66 6.38 15.57
CA PHE A 548 -16.69 6.71 16.63
C PHE A 548 -16.37 8.20 16.74
N ASP A 549 -16.41 8.94 15.63
CA ASP A 549 -15.99 10.36 15.57
C ASP A 549 -17.12 11.33 16.01
N SER A 550 -18.34 10.82 16.13
CA SER A 550 -19.56 11.65 16.17
C SER A 550 -20.25 11.71 17.52
N VAL A 551 -19.97 10.76 18.42
CA VAL A 551 -20.58 10.73 19.76
C VAL A 551 -20.37 12.05 20.50
N ASP A 552 -21.45 12.61 21.04
CA ASP A 552 -21.38 13.80 21.88
C ASP A 552 -20.79 13.46 23.26
N ARG A 553 -19.74 14.20 23.65
CA ARG A 553 -19.03 13.94 24.92
C ARG A 553 -19.84 14.35 26.14
N THR A 554 -20.70 15.35 26.04
CA THR A 554 -21.48 15.82 27.20
C THR A 554 -22.52 14.77 27.60
N THR A 555 -23.16 14.16 26.61
CA THR A 555 -24.07 13.03 26.78
C THR A 555 -23.35 11.79 27.28
N LEU A 556 -22.13 11.52 26.79
CA LEU A 556 -21.30 10.41 27.24
C LEU A 556 -21.02 10.43 28.75
N TRP A 557 -20.72 11.59 29.32
CA TRP A 557 -20.46 11.72 30.76
C TRP A 557 -21.73 11.52 31.60
N LYS A 558 -22.88 11.95 31.09
CA LYS A 558 -24.18 11.68 31.72
C LYS A 558 -24.50 10.18 31.69
N LEU A 559 -24.22 9.50 30.58
CA LEU A 559 -24.45 8.06 30.43
C LEU A 559 -23.61 7.25 31.41
N LEU A 560 -22.32 7.56 31.60
CA LEU A 560 -21.51 6.85 32.60
C LEU A 560 -22.12 6.95 34.01
N ARG A 561 -22.65 8.13 34.38
CA ARG A 561 -23.36 8.32 35.66
C ARG A 561 -24.69 7.56 35.71
N HIS A 562 -25.41 7.49 34.59
CA HIS A 562 -26.65 6.71 34.47
C HIS A 562 -26.42 5.22 34.74
N TYR A 563 -25.29 4.67 34.30
CA TYR A 563 -24.90 3.29 34.60
C TYR A 563 -24.29 3.10 36.00
N GLY A 564 -24.29 4.14 36.86
CA GLY A 564 -23.77 4.07 38.22
C GLY A 564 -22.25 4.06 38.31
N VAL A 565 -21.53 4.55 37.30
CA VAL A 565 -20.08 4.71 37.39
C VAL A 565 -19.77 5.86 38.38
N PRO A 566 -18.96 5.62 39.43
CA PRO A 566 -18.64 6.64 40.43
C PRO A 566 -18.06 7.91 39.80
N GLN A 567 -18.47 9.08 40.30
CA GLN A 567 -18.08 10.40 39.76
C GLN A 567 -16.56 10.58 39.64
N LYS A 568 -15.78 10.01 40.56
CA LYS A 568 -14.32 10.07 40.52
C LYS A 568 -13.73 9.40 39.28
N ILE A 569 -14.31 8.26 38.85
CA ILE A 569 -13.91 7.56 37.63
C ILE A 569 -14.36 8.37 36.41
N VAL A 570 -15.57 8.90 36.42
CA VAL A 570 -16.10 9.76 35.34
C VAL A 570 -15.20 10.98 35.12
N ASN A 571 -14.79 11.66 36.20
CA ASN A 571 -13.85 12.79 36.13
C ASN A 571 -12.50 12.35 35.56
N THR A 572 -11.96 11.21 35.99
CA THR A 572 -10.68 10.70 35.47
C THR A 572 -10.77 10.41 33.97
N ILE A 573 -11.89 9.84 33.51
CA ILE A 573 -12.13 9.60 32.09
C ILE A 573 -12.26 10.95 31.37
N GLN A 574 -13.06 11.88 31.88
CA GLN A 574 -13.28 13.20 31.29
C GLN A 574 -11.98 14.01 31.17
N ASP A 575 -11.20 14.12 32.26
CA ASP A 575 -9.88 14.75 32.29
C ASP A 575 -8.94 14.13 31.25
N SER A 576 -9.07 12.82 31.03
CA SER A 576 -8.28 12.17 30.00
C SER A 576 -8.61 12.76 28.63
N TYR A 577 -9.86 13.11 28.31
CA TYR A 577 -10.36 13.64 27.03
C TYR A 577 -10.20 15.15 26.84
N ASP A 578 -10.11 15.92 27.91
CA ASP A 578 -10.01 17.39 27.87
C ASP A 578 -8.66 17.87 27.30
N GLY A 579 -8.65 19.03 26.63
CA GLY A 579 -7.44 19.63 26.05
C GLY A 579 -6.80 18.83 24.89
N LEU A 580 -7.53 17.90 24.28
CA LEU A 580 -7.03 17.06 23.20
C LEU A 580 -6.71 17.84 21.93
N HIS A 581 -5.48 17.69 21.44
CA HIS A 581 -5.04 18.29 20.18
C HIS A 581 -4.61 17.22 19.18
N CYS A 582 -5.11 17.32 17.94
CA CYS A 582 -4.72 16.44 16.84
C CYS A 582 -3.70 17.13 15.92
N LYS A 583 -2.72 16.37 15.42
CA LYS A 583 -1.78 16.80 14.38
C LYS A 583 -1.68 15.72 13.32
N ILE A 584 -1.68 16.12 12.06
CA ILE A 584 -1.64 15.19 10.93
C ILE A 584 -0.21 15.11 10.41
N VAL A 585 0.22 13.91 10.02
CA VAL A 585 1.52 13.70 9.38
C VAL A 585 1.30 13.50 7.88
N HIS A 586 1.74 14.45 7.06
CA HIS A 586 1.70 14.34 5.60
C HIS A 586 3.05 14.71 4.98
N GLY A 587 3.60 13.82 4.15
CA GLY A 587 4.95 13.99 3.59
C GLY A 587 6.07 14.03 4.65
N GLY A 588 5.87 13.36 5.79
CA GLY A 588 6.88 13.27 6.87
C GLY A 588 7.03 14.51 7.76
N GLN A 589 6.12 15.48 7.66
CA GLN A 589 6.06 16.65 8.55
C GLN A 589 4.68 16.74 9.23
N LEU A 590 4.64 17.30 10.43
CA LEU A 590 3.42 17.54 11.22
C LEU A 590 2.73 18.83 10.78
N THR A 591 1.40 18.83 10.73
CA THR A 591 0.57 20.02 10.50
C THR A 591 0.42 20.86 11.78
N LYS A 592 -0.21 22.03 11.64
CA LYS A 592 -0.75 22.78 12.78
C LYS A 592 -1.72 21.90 13.57
N SER A 593 -1.73 22.07 14.89
CA SER A 593 -2.68 21.38 15.76
C SER A 593 -4.04 22.06 15.72
N PHE A 594 -5.08 21.25 15.84
CA PHE A 594 -6.44 21.69 16.14
C PHE A 594 -6.98 20.88 17.32
N GLU A 595 -7.89 21.48 18.08
CA GLU A 595 -8.54 20.84 19.22
C GLU A 595 -9.59 19.83 18.75
N VAL A 596 -9.77 18.74 19.49
CA VAL A 596 -10.76 17.69 19.20
C VAL A 596 -11.84 17.68 20.26
N LYS A 597 -13.08 18.02 19.87
CA LYS A 597 -14.21 18.25 20.77
C LYS A 597 -15.24 17.12 20.78
N THR A 598 -15.38 16.36 19.69
CA THR A 598 -16.37 15.27 19.59
C THR A 598 -15.71 13.90 19.49
N GLY A 599 -16.53 12.85 19.62
CA GLY A 599 -16.14 11.47 19.40
C GLY A 599 -15.29 10.84 20.51
N VAL A 600 -15.18 9.52 20.42
CA VAL A 600 -14.30 8.69 21.27
C VAL A 600 -12.93 8.51 20.61
N ARG A 601 -11.89 8.27 21.42
CA ARG A 601 -10.51 8.18 20.90
C ARG A 601 -10.30 6.92 20.07
N GLN A 602 -10.12 7.05 18.76
CA GLN A 602 -9.74 5.91 17.92
C GLN A 602 -8.38 5.34 18.35
N GLY A 603 -8.31 4.02 18.53
CA GLY A 603 -7.09 3.32 18.96
C GLY A 603 -6.86 3.27 20.48
N CYS A 604 -7.69 3.94 21.29
CA CYS A 604 -7.71 3.75 22.74
C CYS A 604 -8.46 2.46 23.10
N LEU A 605 -7.99 1.75 24.13
CA LEU A 605 -8.61 0.49 24.60
C LEU A 605 -9.97 0.70 25.28
N LEU A 606 -10.17 1.87 25.90
CA LEU A 606 -11.41 2.21 26.61
C LEU A 606 -12.52 2.66 25.66
N SER A 607 -12.17 3.29 24.53
CA SER A 607 -13.14 3.88 23.61
C SER A 607 -14.19 2.92 23.06
N PRO A 608 -13.87 1.67 22.68
CA PRO A 608 -14.87 0.71 22.24
C PRO A 608 -15.89 0.39 23.34
N PHE A 609 -15.45 0.23 24.58
CA PHE A 609 -16.36 -0.05 25.70
C PHE A 609 -17.29 1.14 25.97
N VAL A 610 -16.73 2.35 26.00
CA VAL A 610 -17.50 3.57 26.22
C VAL A 610 -18.48 3.83 25.07
N PHE A 611 -18.10 3.49 23.83
CA PHE A 611 -19.00 3.53 22.68
C PHE A 611 -20.14 2.49 22.80
N LEU A 612 -19.83 1.27 23.25
CA LEU A 612 -20.84 0.23 23.46
C LEU A 612 -21.87 0.64 24.53
N LEU A 613 -21.48 1.37 25.57
CA LEU A 613 -22.44 1.90 26.55
C LEU A 613 -23.42 2.90 25.94
N VAL A 614 -22.99 3.68 24.93
CA VAL A 614 -23.86 4.59 24.19
C VAL A 614 -24.86 3.79 23.36
N ILE A 615 -24.39 2.76 22.65
CA ILE A 615 -25.27 1.87 21.87
C ILE A 615 -26.26 1.14 22.79
N ASP A 616 -25.80 0.55 23.89
CA ASP A 616 -26.66 -0.14 24.87
C ASP A 616 -27.75 0.80 25.42
N TRP A 617 -27.42 2.07 25.67
CA TRP A 617 -28.42 3.05 26.12
C TRP A 617 -29.42 3.41 25.03
N ILE A 618 -28.96 3.63 23.78
CA ILE A 618 -29.84 3.87 22.64
C ILE A 618 -30.82 2.72 22.50
N MET A 619 -30.32 1.48 22.56
CA MET A 619 -31.13 0.28 22.39
C MET A 619 -32.11 0.10 23.54
N LYS A 620 -31.68 0.25 24.79
CA LYS A 620 -32.59 0.17 25.96
C LYS A 620 -33.69 1.21 25.92
N THR A 621 -33.37 2.45 25.52
CA THR A 621 -34.33 3.55 25.48
C THR A 621 -35.29 3.42 24.30
N SER A 622 -34.79 2.99 23.13
CA SER A 622 -35.61 2.86 21.93
C SER A 622 -36.50 1.61 21.91
N THR A 623 -36.15 0.57 22.69
CA THR A 623 -36.89 -0.71 22.77
C THR A 623 -37.74 -0.86 24.04
N SER A 624 -37.66 0.07 25.01
CA SER A 624 -38.39 -0.06 26.29
C SER A 624 -39.91 0.07 26.19
N GLU A 625 -40.44 0.70 25.13
CA GLU A 625 -41.86 1.07 25.04
C GLU A 625 -42.75 0.01 24.34
N GLY A 626 -42.21 -1.11 23.86
CA GLY A 626 -43.02 -2.16 23.25
C GLY A 626 -42.32 -3.48 22.94
N LYS A 627 -43.10 -4.57 22.90
CA LYS A 627 -42.64 -5.95 22.61
C LYS A 627 -42.51 -6.18 21.10
N HIS A 628 -41.51 -5.58 20.48
CA HIS A 628 -41.35 -5.53 19.02
C HIS A 628 -40.24 -6.46 18.48
N GLY A 629 -39.66 -7.31 19.32
CA GLY A 629 -38.60 -8.26 18.96
C GLY A 629 -39.13 -9.62 18.53
N ILE A 630 -38.24 -10.48 18.03
CA ILE A 630 -38.58 -11.87 17.69
C ILE A 630 -38.59 -12.75 18.94
N GLN A 631 -39.51 -13.71 19.03
CA GLN A 631 -39.53 -14.63 20.16
C GLN A 631 -38.27 -15.53 20.17
N TRP A 632 -37.44 -15.42 21.21
CA TRP A 632 -36.19 -16.18 21.34
C TRP A 632 -36.31 -17.39 22.28
N LYS A 633 -37.01 -17.21 23.43
CA LYS A 633 -37.38 -18.30 24.37
C LYS A 633 -38.79 -18.03 24.89
N SER A 634 -39.41 -18.99 25.61
CA SER A 634 -40.78 -18.88 26.16
C SER A 634 -41.14 -17.53 26.83
N ARG A 635 -40.17 -16.80 27.39
CA ARG A 635 -40.38 -15.52 28.07
C ARG A 635 -39.52 -14.35 27.58
N THR A 636 -38.67 -14.54 26.55
CA THR A 636 -37.71 -13.51 26.11
C THR A 636 -37.81 -13.28 24.61
N GLN A 637 -37.84 -12.01 24.21
CA GLN A 637 -37.73 -11.57 22.83
C GLN A 637 -36.31 -11.06 22.55
N LEU A 638 -35.89 -11.15 21.28
CA LEU A 638 -34.64 -10.62 20.76
C LEU A 638 -34.97 -9.46 19.82
N ASP A 639 -34.57 -8.26 20.21
CA ASP A 639 -34.93 -7.02 19.49
C ASP A 639 -33.92 -6.62 18.41
N ASP A 640 -32.67 -7.07 18.55
CA ASP A 640 -31.53 -6.65 17.76
C ASP A 640 -30.36 -7.65 17.82
N LEU A 641 -29.42 -7.44 16.90
CA LEU A 641 -28.09 -8.05 16.87
C LEU A 641 -27.07 -6.94 16.65
N ASP A 642 -26.36 -6.58 17.71
CA ASP A 642 -25.43 -5.46 17.70
C ASP A 642 -23.99 -5.94 17.64
N PHE A 643 -23.27 -5.59 16.57
CA PHE A 643 -21.84 -5.80 16.48
C PHE A 643 -21.10 -4.48 16.20
N ALA A 644 -20.65 -3.84 17.27
CA ALA A 644 -19.94 -2.55 17.22
C ALA A 644 -20.76 -1.45 16.52
N ASP A 645 -20.40 -1.09 15.29
CA ASP A 645 -21.07 -0.10 14.44
C ASP A 645 -22.13 -0.71 13.51
N ASP A 646 -22.14 -2.03 13.33
CA ASP A 646 -23.13 -2.76 12.52
C ASP A 646 -24.34 -3.12 13.40
N LEU A 647 -25.42 -2.36 13.28
CA LEU A 647 -26.68 -2.57 14.01
C LEU A 647 -27.65 -3.38 13.13
N ALA A 648 -28.20 -4.49 13.63
CA ALA A 648 -29.22 -5.26 12.92
C ALA A 648 -30.49 -5.38 13.78
N LEU A 649 -31.49 -4.54 13.50
CA LEU A 649 -32.78 -4.54 14.20
C LEU A 649 -33.65 -5.69 13.70
N LEU A 650 -34.36 -6.37 14.61
CA LEU A 650 -35.21 -7.52 14.31
C LEU A 650 -36.68 -7.21 14.67
N SER A 651 -37.63 -7.54 13.80
CA SER A 651 -39.08 -7.42 14.09
C SER A 651 -39.90 -8.44 13.31
N GLN A 652 -41.15 -8.68 13.73
CA GLN A 652 -42.05 -9.65 13.08
C GLN A 652 -43.00 -8.99 12.08
N THR A 653 -43.31 -7.70 12.25
CA THR A 653 -44.21 -6.94 11.38
C THR A 653 -43.55 -5.66 10.84
N GLN A 654 -44.04 -5.18 9.70
CA GLN A 654 -43.55 -3.95 9.08
C GLN A 654 -43.76 -2.72 9.98
N GLN A 655 -44.94 -2.61 10.61
CA GLN A 655 -45.26 -1.49 11.50
C GLN A 655 -44.30 -1.42 12.69
N GLN A 656 -44.01 -2.57 13.31
CA GLN A 656 -43.04 -2.69 14.39
C GLN A 656 -41.63 -2.29 13.94
N MET A 657 -41.21 -2.72 12.75
CA MET A 657 -39.90 -2.35 12.20
C MET A 657 -39.80 -0.84 11.95
N LEU A 658 -40.85 -0.21 11.44
CA LEU A 658 -40.89 1.23 11.17
C LEU A 658 -40.83 2.05 12.46
N GLU A 659 -41.65 1.71 13.45
CA GLU A 659 -41.67 2.36 14.77
C GLU A 659 -40.29 2.20 15.46
N LYS A 660 -39.72 1.00 15.45
CA LYS A 660 -38.39 0.71 16.02
C LYS A 660 -37.28 1.50 15.31
N THR A 661 -37.30 1.54 13.98
CA THR A 661 -36.29 2.27 13.20
C THR A 661 -36.34 3.77 13.46
N ASN A 662 -37.54 4.37 13.54
CA ASN A 662 -37.69 5.79 13.84
C ASN A 662 -37.31 6.12 15.29
N SER A 663 -37.66 5.25 16.24
CA SER A 663 -37.26 5.39 17.65
C SER A 663 -35.74 5.35 17.83
N VAL A 664 -35.07 4.39 17.18
CA VAL A 664 -33.60 4.30 17.18
C VAL A 664 -32.97 5.52 16.52
N ALA A 665 -33.51 5.99 15.38
CA ALA A 665 -33.00 7.17 14.68
C ALA A 665 -33.08 8.44 15.54
N ALA A 666 -34.23 8.68 16.19
CA ALA A 666 -34.45 9.83 17.05
C ALA A 666 -33.54 9.79 18.29
N THR A 667 -33.47 8.64 18.96
CA THR A 667 -32.63 8.43 20.15
C THR A 667 -31.13 8.56 19.82
N SER A 668 -30.71 8.06 18.65
CA SER A 668 -29.34 8.20 18.15
C SER A 668 -28.96 9.65 17.88
N ALA A 669 -29.85 10.41 17.24
CA ALA A 669 -29.62 11.82 16.93
C ALA A 669 -29.40 12.65 18.21
N ALA A 670 -30.13 12.33 19.27
CA ALA A 670 -30.02 12.98 20.58
C ALA A 670 -28.63 12.80 21.23
N VAL A 671 -27.87 11.75 20.85
CA VAL A 671 -26.50 11.49 21.33
C VAL A 671 -25.41 11.85 20.29
N GLY A 672 -25.78 12.47 19.17
CA GLY A 672 -24.88 12.89 18.10
C GLY A 672 -24.59 11.83 17.03
N LEU A 673 -25.33 10.71 17.02
CA LEU A 673 -25.22 9.66 16.01
C LEU A 673 -26.33 9.77 14.96
N ASN A 674 -25.95 9.73 13.68
CA ASN A 674 -26.90 9.77 12.55
C ASN A 674 -26.83 8.49 11.75
N ILE A 675 -27.99 7.92 11.40
CA ILE A 675 -28.09 6.72 10.56
C ILE A 675 -27.86 7.09 9.08
N HIS A 676 -26.95 6.38 8.41
CA HIS A 676 -26.61 6.57 7.01
C HIS A 676 -27.66 5.92 6.09
N LYS A 677 -28.69 6.68 5.72
CA LYS A 677 -29.84 6.25 4.91
C LYS A 677 -29.48 5.47 3.64
N GLY A 678 -28.46 5.91 2.89
CA GLY A 678 -28.07 5.25 1.64
C GLY A 678 -27.35 3.91 1.79
N LYS A 679 -26.86 3.59 3.00
CA LYS A 679 -26.12 2.37 3.29
C LYS A 679 -26.93 1.39 4.14
N SER A 680 -27.85 1.90 4.95
CA SER A 680 -28.83 1.07 5.65
C SER A 680 -29.74 0.35 4.65
N LYS A 681 -30.04 -0.93 4.92
CA LYS A 681 -30.83 -1.81 4.05
C LYS A 681 -31.80 -2.65 4.87
N VAL A 682 -32.95 -2.97 4.28
CA VAL A 682 -33.94 -3.86 4.88
C VAL A 682 -33.93 -5.21 4.15
N LEU A 683 -33.90 -6.31 4.91
CA LEU A 683 -34.00 -7.68 4.42
C LEU A 683 -35.21 -8.35 5.08
N ARG A 684 -35.98 -9.12 4.30
CA ARG A 684 -37.25 -9.71 4.71
C ARG A 684 -37.29 -11.20 4.43
N TYR A 685 -37.90 -11.96 5.35
CA TYR A 685 -38.14 -13.40 5.22
C TYR A 685 -39.62 -13.73 5.36
N ASN A 686 -40.11 -14.60 4.48
CA ASN A 686 -41.43 -15.23 4.55
C ASN A 686 -42.61 -14.23 4.65
N THR A 687 -42.51 -13.05 4.01
CA THR A 687 -43.53 -11.98 4.06
C THR A 687 -43.47 -11.07 2.82
N GLU A 688 -44.62 -10.66 2.30
CA GLU A 688 -44.75 -9.74 1.15
C GLU A 688 -44.55 -8.28 1.58
N CYS A 689 -44.12 -7.40 0.65
CA CYS A 689 -43.91 -5.99 0.96
C CYS A 689 -45.25 -5.27 1.06
N THR A 690 -45.65 -4.88 2.27
CA THR A 690 -46.88 -4.11 2.51
C THR A 690 -46.64 -2.59 2.52
N GLY A 691 -45.38 -2.13 2.45
CA GLY A 691 -44.96 -0.72 2.27
C GLY A 691 -43.48 -0.46 2.63
N PRO A 692 -42.91 0.71 2.30
CA PRO A 692 -41.49 1.02 2.57
C PRO A 692 -41.23 1.36 4.05
N ILE A 693 -40.03 1.03 4.54
CA ILE A 693 -39.51 1.53 5.82
C ILE A 693 -38.81 2.86 5.56
N THR A 694 -39.18 3.93 6.29
CA THR A 694 -38.69 5.29 6.03
C THR A 694 -38.00 5.90 7.27
N ILE A 695 -37.00 6.75 7.03
CA ILE A 695 -36.33 7.58 8.06
C ILE A 695 -36.32 9.04 7.60
N ASP A 696 -36.99 9.92 8.35
CA ASP A 696 -37.29 11.32 8.00
C ASP A 696 -37.89 11.46 6.58
N GLY A 697 -38.85 10.61 6.24
CA GLY A 697 -39.54 10.64 4.94
C GLY A 697 -38.70 10.17 3.73
N LYS A 698 -37.53 9.54 3.96
CA LYS A 698 -36.76 8.87 2.90
C LYS A 698 -36.81 7.36 3.06
N ASP A 699 -37.05 6.67 1.95
CA ASP A 699 -37.16 5.21 1.90
C ASP A 699 -35.79 4.53 2.09
N LEU A 700 -35.76 3.49 2.92
CA LEU A 700 -34.65 2.54 2.98
C LEU A 700 -34.78 1.51 1.86
N GLU A 701 -33.66 1.14 1.25
CA GLU A 701 -33.67 0.16 0.16
C GLU A 701 -33.93 -1.25 0.69
N ASP A 702 -35.00 -1.87 0.20
CA ASP A 702 -35.32 -3.28 0.36
C ASP A 702 -34.39 -4.13 -0.53
N VAL A 703 -33.63 -5.04 0.08
CA VAL A 703 -32.68 -5.92 -0.63
C VAL A 703 -33.06 -7.38 -0.43
N LYS A 704 -32.82 -8.19 -1.46
CA LYS A 704 -32.95 -9.66 -1.39
C LYS A 704 -31.71 -10.36 -0.84
N THR A 705 -30.59 -9.66 -0.85
CA THR A 705 -29.29 -10.15 -0.37
C THR A 705 -28.53 -9.02 0.32
N PHE A 706 -27.92 -9.29 1.46
CA PHE A 706 -27.09 -8.34 2.19
C PHE A 706 -25.78 -8.99 2.66
N THR A 707 -24.66 -8.25 2.67
CA THR A 707 -23.39 -8.76 3.19
C THR A 707 -23.20 -8.28 4.63
N TYR A 708 -23.48 -9.16 5.60
CA TYR A 708 -23.32 -8.87 7.03
C TYR A 708 -22.06 -9.56 7.56
N LEU A 709 -21.15 -8.80 8.19
CA LEU A 709 -19.88 -9.30 8.76
C LEU A 709 -19.02 -10.15 7.79
N GLY A 710 -19.15 -9.89 6.48
CA GLY A 710 -18.39 -10.57 5.41
C GLY A 710 -19.03 -11.83 4.83
N SER A 711 -20.20 -12.23 5.31
CA SER A 711 -21.02 -13.33 4.78
C SER A 711 -22.24 -12.76 4.05
N ILE A 712 -22.60 -13.35 2.90
CA ILE A 712 -23.84 -12.99 2.20
C ILE A 712 -25.00 -13.74 2.85
N ILE A 713 -25.99 -12.96 3.27
CA ILE A 713 -27.27 -13.42 3.77
C ILE A 713 -28.29 -13.19 2.64
N ASP A 714 -29.00 -14.24 2.22
CA ASP A 714 -30.02 -14.19 1.17
C ASP A 714 -31.44 -14.44 1.71
N GLU A 715 -32.46 -14.10 0.92
CA GLU A 715 -33.90 -14.26 1.23
C GLU A 715 -34.33 -15.72 1.49
N HIS A 716 -33.49 -16.71 1.17
CA HIS A 716 -33.78 -18.13 1.34
C HIS A 716 -33.06 -18.76 2.54
N GLY A 717 -32.22 -17.99 3.27
CA GLY A 717 -31.45 -18.47 4.41
C GLY A 717 -30.35 -19.48 4.03
N GLY A 718 -30.08 -19.64 2.74
CA GLY A 718 -29.15 -20.65 2.24
C GLY A 718 -27.70 -20.17 2.25
N SER A 719 -26.74 -21.04 2.57
CA SER A 719 -25.32 -20.74 2.36
C SER A 719 -24.92 -20.72 0.87
N ASP A 720 -25.82 -21.11 -0.03
CA ASP A 720 -25.57 -21.26 -1.47
C ASP A 720 -25.16 -19.96 -2.16
N ALA A 721 -25.76 -18.82 -1.81
CA ALA A 721 -25.37 -17.52 -2.37
C ALA A 721 -24.00 -17.07 -1.85
N ASP A 722 -23.70 -17.27 -0.56
CA ASP A 722 -22.38 -16.99 0.02
C ASP A 722 -21.30 -17.91 -0.56
N VAL A 723 -21.61 -19.20 -0.72
CA VAL A 723 -20.76 -20.20 -1.38
C VAL A 723 -20.56 -19.83 -2.84
N LYS A 724 -21.61 -19.49 -3.59
CA LYS A 724 -21.51 -19.01 -4.98
C LYS A 724 -20.74 -17.69 -5.10
N ALA A 725 -20.84 -16.79 -4.14
CA ALA A 725 -20.08 -15.54 -4.14
C ALA A 725 -18.62 -15.73 -3.72
N ARG A 726 -18.32 -16.67 -2.82
CA ARG A 726 -16.95 -17.11 -2.52
C ARG A 726 -16.34 -17.84 -3.72
N ILE A 727 -17.10 -18.72 -4.36
CA ILE A 727 -16.76 -19.33 -5.65
C ILE A 727 -16.63 -18.27 -6.73
N GLY A 728 -17.46 -17.22 -6.73
CA GLY A 728 -17.41 -16.09 -7.66
C GLY A 728 -16.19 -15.21 -7.46
N LYS A 729 -15.80 -14.94 -6.22
CA LYS A 729 -14.53 -14.28 -5.84
C LYS A 729 -13.34 -15.15 -6.21
N ALA A 730 -13.43 -16.47 -6.02
CA ALA A 730 -12.43 -17.43 -6.46
C ALA A 730 -12.37 -17.51 -8.00
N ARG A 731 -13.50 -17.48 -8.70
CA ARG A 731 -13.63 -17.44 -10.16
C ARG A 731 -13.15 -16.11 -10.73
N ALA A 732 -13.37 -14.99 -10.05
CA ALA A 732 -12.84 -13.69 -10.42
C ALA A 732 -11.32 -13.66 -10.24
N ALA A 733 -10.79 -14.23 -9.15
CA ALA A 733 -9.36 -14.45 -8.96
C ALA A 733 -8.79 -15.41 -10.03
N TYR A 734 -9.56 -16.43 -10.44
CA TYR A 734 -9.23 -17.38 -11.49
C TYR A 734 -9.27 -16.74 -12.89
N LEU A 735 -10.23 -15.85 -13.17
CA LEU A 735 -10.31 -15.04 -14.38
C LEU A 735 -9.20 -14.00 -14.43
N GLN A 736 -8.69 -13.54 -13.28
CA GLN A 736 -7.48 -12.72 -13.25
C GLN A 736 -6.21 -13.50 -13.65
N LEU A 737 -6.25 -14.84 -13.64
CA LEU A 737 -5.23 -15.70 -14.22
C LEU A 737 -5.39 -15.92 -15.74
N ARG A 738 -6.33 -15.23 -16.41
CA ARG A 738 -6.54 -15.32 -17.87
C ARG A 738 -5.27 -15.07 -18.69
N ASN A 739 -4.35 -14.25 -18.19
CA ASN A 739 -3.04 -14.03 -18.82
C ASN A 739 -2.09 -15.23 -18.67
N VAL A 740 -2.24 -16.03 -17.61
CA VAL A 740 -1.54 -17.31 -17.38
C VAL A 740 -2.15 -18.39 -18.29
N TRP A 741 -3.48 -18.46 -18.36
CA TRP A 741 -4.22 -19.41 -19.21
C TRP A 741 -3.98 -19.18 -20.71
N ASN A 742 -4.00 -17.91 -21.15
CA ASN A 742 -3.77 -17.52 -22.54
C ASN A 742 -2.29 -17.41 -22.92
N SER A 743 -1.37 -17.57 -21.95
CA SER A 743 0.07 -17.52 -22.24
C SER A 743 0.48 -18.73 -23.09
N LYS A 744 1.01 -18.48 -24.29
CA LYS A 744 1.68 -19.49 -25.11
C LYS A 744 3.05 -19.90 -24.54
N GLN A 745 3.52 -19.24 -23.49
CA GLN A 745 4.85 -19.43 -22.89
C GLN A 745 4.85 -20.42 -21.71
N LEU A 746 3.68 -20.80 -21.21
CA LEU A 746 3.53 -21.79 -20.15
C LEU A 746 3.09 -23.13 -20.77
N PRO A 747 3.82 -24.23 -20.53
CA PRO A 747 3.46 -25.53 -21.08
C PRO A 747 2.19 -26.07 -20.42
N THR A 748 1.40 -26.82 -21.19
CA THR A 748 0.05 -27.28 -20.83
C THR A 748 0.02 -28.11 -19.55
N ASN A 749 1.08 -28.86 -19.27
CA ASN A 749 1.25 -29.62 -18.04
C ASN A 749 1.27 -28.73 -16.76
N ILE A 750 1.86 -27.54 -16.82
CA ILE A 750 1.88 -26.59 -15.69
C ILE A 750 0.50 -25.93 -15.51
N LYS A 751 -0.20 -25.66 -16.62
CA LYS A 751 -1.60 -25.19 -16.56
C LYS A 751 -2.50 -26.25 -15.93
N ASN A 752 -2.26 -27.53 -16.23
CA ASN A 752 -2.98 -28.67 -15.68
C ASN A 752 -2.67 -28.92 -14.19
N LEU A 753 -1.44 -28.64 -13.73
CA LEU A 753 -1.04 -28.80 -12.33
C LEU A 753 -1.81 -27.83 -11.40
N ILE A 754 -2.13 -26.63 -11.88
CA ILE A 754 -2.93 -25.64 -11.15
C ILE A 754 -4.42 -26.06 -11.06
N ILE A 755 -4.86 -27.03 -11.87
CA ILE A 755 -6.25 -27.49 -12.01
C ILE A 755 -6.54 -28.76 -11.19
N GLU A 756 -5.55 -29.45 -10.61
CA GLU A 756 -5.72 -30.83 -10.09
C GLU A 756 -6.70 -31.04 -8.91
N MET A 757 -7.45 -30.03 -8.48
CA MET A 757 -8.59 -30.19 -7.56
C MET A 757 -9.97 -30.26 -8.24
N ASP A 758 -10.07 -30.04 -9.55
CA ASP A 758 -11.35 -30.01 -10.28
C ASP A 758 -11.63 -31.28 -11.12
N ARG A 759 -10.66 -32.21 -11.21
CA ARG A 759 -10.80 -33.44 -12.00
C ARG A 759 -11.81 -34.44 -11.45
N TYR A 760 -12.17 -34.33 -10.17
CA TYR A 760 -13.03 -35.28 -9.49
C TYR A 760 -14.27 -34.60 -8.89
N GLU A 761 -15.44 -34.97 -9.39
CA GLU A 761 -16.72 -34.61 -8.80
C GLU A 761 -16.98 -35.51 -7.59
N LYS A 762 -17.10 -34.93 -6.40
CA LYS A 762 -17.40 -35.67 -5.17
C LYS A 762 -18.89 -36.03 -5.16
N LEU A 763 -19.21 -37.32 -5.18
CA LEU A 763 -20.59 -37.81 -5.20
C LEU A 763 -21.14 -38.02 -3.79
N THR A 764 -20.51 -38.91 -3.02
CA THR A 764 -21.00 -39.28 -1.68
C THR A 764 -19.86 -39.71 -0.76
N ARG A 765 -20.09 -39.65 0.55
CA ARG A 765 -19.20 -40.23 1.56
C ARG A 765 -19.46 -41.73 1.65
N ILE A 766 -18.42 -42.55 1.45
CA ILE A 766 -18.54 -44.02 1.50
C ILE A 766 -18.36 -44.53 2.94
N GLY A 767 -17.49 -43.89 3.71
CA GLY A 767 -17.25 -44.29 5.10
C GLY A 767 -16.14 -43.49 5.76
N GLU A 768 -16.00 -43.66 7.07
CA GLU A 768 -14.94 -43.09 7.90
C GLU A 768 -14.28 -44.22 8.68
N GLY A 769 -12.96 -44.32 8.57
CA GLY A 769 -12.15 -45.22 9.38
C GLY A 769 -11.32 -44.41 10.37
N ALA A 770 -10.59 -45.11 11.25
CA ALA A 770 -9.78 -44.51 12.31
C ALA A 770 -8.72 -43.49 11.82
N TYR A 771 -8.38 -43.50 10.52
CA TYR A 771 -7.33 -42.66 9.93
C TYR A 771 -7.81 -41.84 8.71
N GLY A 772 -9.11 -41.55 8.63
CA GLY A 772 -9.65 -40.62 7.64
C GLY A 772 -10.93 -41.06 6.93
N VAL A 773 -11.41 -40.21 6.03
CA VAL A 773 -12.72 -40.32 5.37
C VAL A 773 -12.58 -40.70 3.90
N VAL A 774 -13.36 -41.67 3.44
CA VAL A 774 -13.40 -42.10 2.03
C VAL A 774 -14.62 -41.53 1.33
N PHE A 775 -14.41 -40.96 0.14
CA PHE A 775 -15.44 -40.42 -0.72
C PHE A 775 -15.51 -41.18 -2.05
N LYS A 776 -16.73 -41.37 -2.55
CA LYS A 776 -17.02 -41.77 -3.92
C LYS A 776 -16.92 -40.52 -4.78
N CYS A 777 -16.06 -40.55 -5.77
CA CYS A 777 -15.88 -39.45 -6.70
C CYS A 777 -16.02 -39.94 -8.13
N ARG A 778 -16.48 -39.08 -9.04
CA ARG A 778 -16.49 -39.32 -10.48
C ARG A 778 -15.38 -38.52 -11.13
N HIS A 779 -14.51 -39.17 -11.89
CA HIS A 779 -13.56 -38.48 -12.73
C HIS A 779 -14.32 -37.73 -13.83
N ARG A 780 -14.21 -36.41 -13.90
CA ARG A 780 -15.02 -35.60 -14.82
C ARG A 780 -14.71 -35.88 -16.30
N ASP A 781 -13.46 -36.20 -16.62
CA ASP A 781 -13.06 -36.43 -18.02
C ASP A 781 -13.35 -37.86 -18.52
N THR A 782 -13.19 -38.89 -17.68
CA THR A 782 -13.39 -40.30 -18.10
C THR A 782 -14.75 -40.85 -17.69
N GLY A 783 -15.46 -40.18 -16.76
CA GLY A 783 -16.69 -40.67 -16.16
C GLY A 783 -16.48 -41.75 -15.09
N ASP A 784 -15.24 -42.20 -14.87
CA ASP A 784 -14.94 -43.31 -13.98
C ASP A 784 -15.29 -42.99 -12.53
N ILE A 785 -15.92 -43.95 -11.86
CA ILE A 785 -16.17 -43.89 -10.43
C ILE A 785 -14.91 -44.35 -9.69
N VAL A 786 -14.33 -43.47 -8.89
CA VAL A 786 -13.14 -43.74 -8.06
C VAL A 786 -13.42 -43.47 -6.59
N ALA A 787 -12.71 -44.17 -5.71
CA ALA A 787 -12.74 -43.88 -4.28
C ALA A 787 -11.51 -43.03 -3.90
N ILE A 788 -11.74 -41.90 -3.24
CA ILE A 788 -10.69 -40.99 -2.76
C ILE A 788 -10.71 -40.97 -1.22
N LYS A 789 -9.59 -41.33 -0.58
CA LYS A 789 -9.45 -41.28 0.87
C LYS A 789 -8.72 -40.00 1.29
N LYS A 790 -9.34 -39.23 2.18
CA LYS A 790 -8.75 -38.05 2.84
C LYS A 790 -8.23 -38.49 4.22
N PHE A 791 -6.92 -38.43 4.43
CA PHE A 791 -6.28 -38.81 5.69
C PHE A 791 -6.37 -37.68 6.73
N THR A 792 -6.42 -38.05 8.01
CA THR A 792 -6.21 -37.16 9.16
C THR A 792 -4.72 -37.16 9.52
N ASP A 793 -4.15 -35.99 9.80
CA ASP A 793 -2.70 -35.74 10.00
C ASP A 793 -1.97 -36.79 10.84
N SER A 794 -1.26 -37.71 10.16
CA SER A 794 -0.11 -38.47 10.70
C SER A 794 0.56 -39.24 9.55
N GLU A 795 1.34 -38.56 8.71
CA GLU A 795 1.86 -39.11 7.45
C GLU A 795 3.13 -39.98 7.54
N GLU A 796 3.67 -40.29 8.73
CA GLU A 796 4.95 -41.02 8.82
C GLU A 796 4.88 -42.39 9.52
N ASP A 797 3.77 -43.13 9.40
CA ASP A 797 3.73 -44.53 9.84
C ASP A 797 3.54 -45.52 8.66
N PRO A 798 4.58 -46.31 8.29
CA PRO A 798 4.52 -47.36 7.27
C PRO A 798 3.46 -48.44 7.54
N VAL A 799 3.02 -48.59 8.79
CA VAL A 799 1.93 -49.50 9.18
C VAL A 799 0.58 -48.94 8.73
N ILE A 800 0.35 -47.64 8.89
CA ILE A 800 -0.87 -46.95 8.46
C ILE A 800 -1.02 -47.02 6.94
N HIS A 801 0.07 -46.84 6.17
CA HIS A 801 0.04 -46.97 4.71
C HIS A 801 -0.38 -48.38 4.25
N ARG A 802 0.15 -49.44 4.91
CA ARG A 802 -0.22 -50.82 4.59
C ARG A 802 -1.68 -51.15 4.95
N ILE A 803 -2.18 -50.65 6.07
CA ILE A 803 -3.58 -50.82 6.49
C ILE A 803 -4.51 -50.08 5.51
N ALA A 804 -4.15 -48.85 5.11
CA ALA A 804 -4.92 -48.08 4.14
C ALA A 804 -4.98 -48.75 2.77
N MET A 805 -3.88 -49.31 2.27
CA MET A 805 -3.87 -50.06 1.00
C MET A 805 -4.70 -51.35 1.08
N ARG A 806 -4.78 -51.98 2.26
CA ARG A 806 -5.65 -53.14 2.49
C ARG A 806 -7.13 -52.74 2.47
N GLU A 807 -7.51 -51.66 3.16
CA GLU A 807 -8.87 -51.11 3.12
C GLU A 807 -9.29 -50.67 1.70
N ILE A 808 -8.40 -50.01 0.94
CA ILE A 808 -8.66 -49.60 -0.44
C ILE A 808 -8.90 -50.83 -1.34
N ARG A 809 -8.15 -51.93 -1.15
CA ARG A 809 -8.41 -53.19 -1.88
C ARG A 809 -9.75 -53.80 -1.51
N THR A 810 -10.11 -53.82 -0.23
CA THR A 810 -11.39 -54.35 0.24
C THR A 810 -12.57 -53.52 -0.29
N LEU A 811 -12.41 -52.19 -0.39
CA LEU A 811 -13.41 -51.29 -0.95
C LEU A 811 -13.52 -51.39 -2.48
N LYS A 812 -12.41 -51.63 -3.20
CA LYS A 812 -12.46 -51.92 -4.65
C LYS A 812 -13.35 -53.13 -4.94
N ASN A 813 -13.30 -54.18 -4.12
CA ASN A 813 -14.17 -55.35 -4.28
C ASN A 813 -15.66 -55.07 -4.03
N ARG A 814 -15.99 -54.03 -3.26
CA ARG A 814 -17.38 -53.60 -2.99
C ARG A 814 -17.94 -52.63 -4.03
N ILE A 815 -17.09 -51.97 -4.80
CA ILE A 815 -17.49 -51.02 -5.86
C ILE A 815 -17.74 -51.75 -7.20
N SER A 816 -17.27 -53.00 -7.34
CA SER A 816 -17.36 -53.81 -8.57
C SER A 816 -18.58 -54.74 -8.66
N TYR A 817 -19.51 -54.71 -7.71
CA TYR A 817 -20.81 -55.39 -7.84
C TYR A 817 -21.91 -54.33 -7.97
N PRO A 818 -22.82 -54.47 -8.96
CA PRO A 818 -23.82 -53.45 -9.28
C PRO A 818 -24.81 -53.19 -8.15
#